data_AF-A0A239R266-F1
#
_entry.id   AF-A0A239R266-F1
#
_cell.length_a   1.000
_cell.length_b   1.000
_cell.length_c   1.000
_cell.angle_alpha   90.00
_cell.angle_beta   90.00
_cell.angle_gamma   90.00
#
_symmetry.space_group_name_H-M   'P 1'
#
loop_
_entity.id
_entity.type
_entity.pdbx_description
1 polymer ?
#
loop_
_entity_poly.entity_id
_entity_poly.type
_entity_poly.pdbx_seq_one_letter_code
_entity_poly.pdbx_strand_id
1 'polypeptide(L)'
;MKENEVNEVNQKSFSDIMKGLPQAAWTANNRYRGYSLEMLVNLMFVPKNENGTEIELTGKDLTDKLENFAYANRLKTLTGVAFDGISPDASGKQIMIDGKSAEDTWGEKYAHVEDKAQKDMLYQFEILNQMFNGTSEITAAQPGSEPVVILPEGSRNQIRREIINEYEKQRNAERANEPEEEIKFEEDAPEVENVQPEEIKDPLTAEAFDTFSQNAYERLWRTNPSIGVYASPAAMLSVIFNGDKTGKEIADKYNNINKTNRGMKEMIDVAADEFMKEIDSPERKAFLKEAGIDPSKSITVDGQTMEERYGEKYKDIEDVQLKEKLFKLELMYQISEAHMKGKKGVVPEIGATRYEKVDGNFKEAEVKKLAVPKPKIIDVKAEPEQAEPVQEEPVQEEPVKAEPTPEEFRANLIKTEERIFIGESATLSPDVPIPEAAQAKWDVLKQVNGLNKSLKESLAKLDAVKKSSMQGKDTEFYNNMRGALEKCIELSDSENPKANAADLLEQMDIYAKAADKYYAERKGILFGPQSDAGKIRLNEAKIAKDNIPKQIEMLKDAAGITGDLGDAKLSFPELTEKAMAEARNAGSSKLSVGDLGGKFGLGYIENAAKKYLNERGKAVTTQSLADLSLDGDFINMVEKYPASYSDKYDILLTAKDTVREHYKKIEADKSLDAETKTWATKKLNSSHELDKAAENLAENPEFIEMYEKHNSLVGEYWDKKIKAESYLTEKNGTKPTANEIKDLSENKVFLMVYDKYPGDFGNKWNENKQKADELKEQYKKELDDMLFGLEDRRGGIVPFVKDNYDSDNPNPAYEEAMDQLRERKAAIKEEDERLDEEKENIEEIENPEEKKQRSEQLEKDIEAVKKSYKDYKQAKNDVIREHLLPDFLARVSFLKATQDPKIGDDVCRLMATTPKQEKAVVASILDNIKKPENAQVLKAKNLTEMVMDGSIVEKVVPGAQKAQPEKVRKVQQPQKAAEAGGIVR
;
A
#
# COMPACT_ATOMS: atom_id res chain seq x y z
N MET A 1 17.58 34.88 -32.68
CA MET A 1 17.63 33.67 -31.84
C MET A 1 16.30 33.65 -31.10
N LYS A 2 15.59 32.52 -31.11
CA LYS A 2 14.32 32.35 -30.38
C LYS A 2 14.40 31.04 -29.61
N GLU A 3 13.76 31.04 -28.46
CA GLU A 3 13.78 29.98 -27.46
C GLU A 3 12.74 28.89 -27.76
N ASN A 4 13.05 27.69 -27.25
CA ASN A 4 12.17 26.68 -26.67
C ASN A 4 10.84 26.32 -27.37
N GLU A 5 10.73 25.05 -27.76
CA GLU A 5 9.50 24.27 -27.58
C GLU A 5 9.83 23.06 -26.69
N VAL A 6 9.04 22.88 -25.63
CA VAL A 6 9.14 21.79 -24.63
C VAL A 6 7.89 20.93 -24.78
N ASN A 7 8.03 19.61 -24.69
CA ASN A 7 6.90 18.69 -24.85
C ASN A 7 5.84 18.88 -23.75
N GLU A 8 4.59 19.13 -24.14
CA GLU A 8 3.46 19.19 -23.22
C GLU A 8 3.04 17.78 -22.78
N VAL A 9 3.18 17.51 -21.48
CA VAL A 9 2.37 16.49 -20.80
C VAL A 9 0.94 17.01 -20.75
N ASN A 10 -0.04 16.17 -21.10
CA ASN A 10 -1.46 16.52 -21.15
C ASN A 10 -2.05 16.74 -19.74
N GLN A 11 -1.64 17.83 -19.08
CA GLN A 11 -2.23 18.33 -17.85
C GLN A 11 -3.59 18.96 -18.20
N LYS A 12 -4.68 18.45 -17.62
CA LYS A 12 -5.97 19.17 -17.66
C LYS A 12 -5.74 20.58 -17.11
N SER A 13 -6.23 21.59 -17.81
CA SER A 13 -6.08 22.96 -17.33
C SER A 13 -6.84 23.13 -16.01
N PHE A 14 -6.44 24.08 -15.18
CA PHE A 14 -7.19 24.41 -13.96
C PHE A 14 -8.66 24.75 -14.26
N SER A 15 -8.92 25.40 -15.41
CA SER A 15 -10.28 25.62 -15.95
C SER A 15 -11.09 24.31 -16.06
N ASP A 16 -10.49 23.25 -16.60
CA ASP A 16 -11.18 21.97 -16.83
C ASP A 16 -11.40 21.18 -15.53
N ILE A 17 -10.49 21.33 -14.56
CA ILE A 17 -10.67 20.80 -13.20
C ILE A 17 -11.82 21.53 -12.51
N MET A 18 -11.84 22.86 -12.55
CA MET A 18 -12.88 23.67 -11.88
C MET A 18 -14.27 23.46 -12.49
N LYS A 19 -14.39 23.24 -13.80
CA LYS A 19 -15.66 22.86 -14.46
C LYS A 19 -16.18 21.48 -13.99
N GLY A 20 -15.29 20.56 -13.63
CA GLY A 20 -15.65 19.23 -13.14
C GLY A 20 -16.11 19.18 -11.67
N LEU A 21 -15.81 20.23 -10.88
CA LEU A 21 -16.08 20.27 -9.43
C LEU A 21 -17.55 19.99 -9.05
N PRO A 22 -18.59 20.54 -9.73
CA PRO A 22 -19.98 20.23 -9.42
C PRO A 22 -20.34 18.75 -9.64
N GLN A 23 -19.81 18.16 -10.72
CA GLN A 23 -19.99 16.73 -11.02
C GLN A 23 -19.27 15.86 -9.98
N ALA A 24 -18.04 16.22 -9.58
CA ALA A 24 -17.28 15.52 -8.54
C ALA A 24 -18.00 15.57 -7.18
N ALA A 25 -18.42 16.75 -6.72
CA ALA A 25 -19.18 16.93 -5.49
C ALA A 25 -20.49 16.12 -5.46
N TRP A 26 -21.17 16.00 -6.60
CA TRP A 26 -22.42 15.23 -6.71
C TRP A 26 -22.19 13.70 -6.76
N THR A 27 -21.04 13.26 -7.28
CA THR A 27 -20.73 11.83 -7.51
C THR A 27 -19.83 11.20 -6.44
N ALA A 28 -19.23 12.00 -5.54
CA ALA A 28 -18.14 11.67 -4.62
C ALA A 28 -18.24 10.35 -3.81
N ASN A 29 -19.43 9.77 -3.59
CA ASN A 29 -19.62 8.31 -3.51
C ASN A 29 -21.11 7.91 -3.36
N ASN A 30 -21.82 7.70 -4.46
CA ASN A 30 -23.19 7.13 -4.43
C ASN A 30 -23.23 5.58 -4.41
N ARG A 31 -22.10 4.89 -4.22
CA ARG A 31 -22.00 3.41 -4.35
C ARG A 31 -21.99 2.61 -3.03
N TYR A 32 -21.74 3.23 -1.88
CA TYR A 32 -21.71 2.56 -0.57
C TYR A 32 -22.87 3.03 0.32
N ARG A 33 -23.38 2.15 1.19
CA ARG A 33 -24.54 2.42 2.06
C ARG A 33 -24.19 3.51 3.09
N GLY A 34 -24.83 4.67 3.00
CA GLY A 34 -24.63 5.78 3.94
C GLY A 34 -25.33 7.07 3.50
N TYR A 35 -25.10 8.18 4.22
CA TYR A 35 -25.55 9.51 3.81
C TYR A 35 -24.67 10.08 2.69
N SER A 36 -25.27 10.75 1.71
CA SER A 36 -24.53 11.43 0.63
C SER A 36 -23.86 12.72 1.10
N LEU A 37 -22.87 13.21 0.34
CA LEU A 37 -22.19 14.48 0.64
C LEU A 37 -23.21 15.65 0.74
N GLU A 38 -24.18 15.71 -0.18
CA GLU A 38 -25.32 16.65 -0.13
C GLU A 38 -26.04 16.56 1.23
N MET A 39 -26.40 15.36 1.71
CA MET A 39 -27.10 15.20 2.98
C MET A 39 -26.24 15.59 4.18
N LEU A 40 -24.94 15.25 4.17
CA LEU A 40 -24.02 15.56 5.28
C LEU A 40 -23.76 17.07 5.41
N VAL A 41 -23.54 17.78 4.30
CA VAL A 41 -23.42 19.24 4.30
C VAL A 41 -24.73 19.88 4.80
N ASN A 42 -25.90 19.45 4.29
CA ASN A 42 -27.17 20.00 4.75
C ASN A 42 -27.41 19.73 6.26
N LEU A 43 -27.02 18.57 6.80
CA LEU A 43 -27.09 18.28 8.24
C LEU A 43 -26.14 19.15 9.09
N MET A 44 -24.99 19.55 8.54
CA MET A 44 -24.08 20.52 9.17
C MET A 44 -24.68 21.93 9.17
N PHE A 45 -25.23 22.42 8.06
CA PHE A 45 -25.63 23.83 7.93
C PHE A 45 -27.08 24.15 8.32
N VAL A 46 -27.98 23.18 8.39
CA VAL A 46 -29.40 23.43 8.75
C VAL A 46 -29.69 23.03 10.21
N PRO A 47 -29.74 23.99 11.15
CA PRO A 47 -30.41 23.79 12.44
C PRO A 47 -31.91 24.10 12.31
N LYS A 48 -32.75 23.33 13.00
CA LYS A 48 -34.16 23.68 13.23
C LYS A 48 -34.36 23.97 14.71
N ASN A 49 -35.02 25.07 15.04
CA ASN A 49 -35.54 25.28 16.39
C ASN A 49 -36.71 24.31 16.69
N GLU A 50 -37.18 24.26 17.93
CA GLU A 50 -38.30 23.38 18.34
C GLU A 50 -39.60 23.59 17.53
N ASN A 51 -39.74 24.75 16.87
CA ASN A 51 -40.88 25.11 16.01
C ASN A 51 -40.61 24.88 14.51
N GLY A 52 -39.49 24.25 14.14
CA GLY A 52 -39.15 23.91 12.76
C GLY A 52 -38.62 25.06 11.89
N THR A 53 -38.33 26.22 12.48
CA THR A 53 -37.72 27.36 11.76
C THR A 53 -36.20 27.25 11.73
N GLU A 54 -35.61 27.68 10.62
CA GLU A 54 -34.15 27.70 10.41
C GLU A 54 -33.49 28.83 11.22
N ILE A 55 -32.26 28.61 11.68
CA ILE A 55 -31.44 29.58 12.42
C ILE A 55 -30.13 29.78 11.67
N GLU A 56 -29.70 31.03 11.52
CA GLU A 56 -28.37 31.34 11.01
C GLU A 56 -27.30 30.99 12.06
N LEU A 57 -26.34 30.13 11.70
CA LEU A 57 -25.26 29.70 12.60
C LEU A 57 -24.05 30.64 12.51
N THR A 58 -23.50 31.03 13.67
CA THR A 58 -22.22 31.76 13.69
C THR A 58 -21.08 30.83 13.27
N GLY A 59 -19.95 31.40 12.86
CA GLY A 59 -18.77 30.59 12.53
C GLY A 59 -18.29 29.75 13.71
N LYS A 60 -18.45 30.24 14.95
CA LYS A 60 -18.12 29.47 16.15
C LYS A 60 -19.08 28.30 16.33
N ASP A 61 -20.39 28.51 16.16
CA ASP A 61 -21.37 27.42 16.26
C ASP A 61 -21.10 26.33 15.21
N LEU A 62 -20.63 26.70 14.01
CA LEU A 62 -20.24 25.76 12.96
C LEU A 62 -18.95 25.01 13.28
N THR A 63 -17.94 25.67 13.86
CA THR A 63 -16.71 25.02 14.35
C THR A 63 -17.02 24.04 15.49
N ASP A 64 -17.70 24.50 16.53
CA ASP A 64 -18.12 23.69 17.68
C ASP A 64 -19.04 22.53 17.23
N LYS A 65 -19.93 22.77 16.25
CA LYS A 65 -20.78 21.73 15.66
C LYS A 65 -19.97 20.73 14.85
N LEU A 66 -19.01 21.16 14.02
CA LEU A 66 -18.14 20.27 13.23
C LEU A 66 -17.33 19.33 14.12
N GLU A 67 -16.75 19.84 15.20
CA GLU A 67 -16.00 19.03 16.17
C GLU A 67 -16.86 17.96 16.84
N ASN A 68 -18.15 18.23 17.01
CA ASN A 68 -19.15 17.32 17.57
C ASN A 68 -20.07 16.71 16.50
N PHE A 69 -19.77 16.83 15.21
CA PHE A 69 -20.72 16.52 14.14
C PHE A 69 -20.77 15.02 13.87
N ALA A 70 -21.99 14.51 13.66
CA ALA A 70 -22.21 13.08 13.72
C ALA A 70 -21.57 12.23 12.61
N TYR A 71 -21.03 12.91 11.59
CA TYR A 71 -20.42 12.31 10.42
C TYR A 71 -19.16 13.09 9.99
N ALA A 72 -18.47 13.71 10.95
CA ALA A 72 -17.38 14.66 10.69
C ALA A 72 -16.27 14.08 9.80
N ASN A 73 -15.84 12.84 10.07
CA ASN A 73 -14.80 12.18 9.27
C ASN A 73 -15.30 11.85 7.86
N ARG A 74 -16.49 11.25 7.73
CA ARG A 74 -17.10 10.93 6.43
C ARG A 74 -17.31 12.17 5.55
N LEU A 75 -17.73 13.27 6.16
CA LEU A 75 -17.89 14.56 5.49
C LEU A 75 -16.54 15.10 5.01
N LYS A 76 -15.48 15.07 5.83
CA LYS A 76 -14.12 15.45 5.42
C LYS A 76 -13.61 14.62 4.24
N THR A 77 -13.73 13.28 4.30
CA THR A 77 -13.27 12.39 3.23
C THR A 77 -14.00 12.65 1.91
N LEU A 78 -15.33 12.77 1.95
CA LEU A 78 -16.13 13.05 0.75
C LEU A 78 -15.87 14.45 0.16
N THR A 79 -15.61 15.44 1.01
CA THR A 79 -15.18 16.78 0.56
C THR A 79 -13.79 16.74 -0.07
N GLY A 80 -12.84 15.99 0.50
CA GLY A 80 -11.53 15.77 -0.12
C GLY A 80 -11.62 15.13 -1.50
N VAL A 81 -12.53 14.16 -1.70
CA VAL A 81 -12.81 13.57 -3.02
C VAL A 81 -13.45 14.59 -3.98
N ALA A 82 -14.33 15.46 -3.49
CA ALA A 82 -14.97 16.48 -4.34
C ALA A 82 -13.97 17.52 -4.87
N PHE A 83 -12.99 17.93 -4.06
CA PHE A 83 -11.94 18.88 -4.42
C PHE A 83 -10.63 18.22 -4.91
N ASP A 84 -10.63 16.93 -5.26
CA ASP A 84 -9.42 16.23 -5.73
C ASP A 84 -8.86 16.92 -7.00
N GLY A 85 -7.56 17.21 -6.99
CA GLY A 85 -6.90 18.02 -8.02
C GLY A 85 -7.00 19.55 -7.87
N ILE A 86 -7.73 20.07 -6.87
CA ILE A 86 -7.76 21.51 -6.53
C ILE A 86 -6.91 21.74 -5.28
N SER A 87 -5.95 22.66 -5.34
CA SER A 87 -5.14 23.01 -4.17
C SER A 87 -6.00 23.70 -3.09
N PRO A 88 -5.86 23.36 -1.79
CA PRO A 88 -6.59 24.04 -0.71
C PRO A 88 -6.40 25.57 -0.73
N ASP A 89 -5.18 26.03 -1.05
CA ASP A 89 -4.84 27.45 -1.20
C ASP A 89 -5.57 28.13 -2.38
N ALA A 90 -5.97 27.36 -3.41
CA ALA A 90 -6.75 27.88 -4.52
C ALA A 90 -8.21 28.09 -4.13
N SER A 91 -8.81 27.20 -3.33
CA SER A 91 -10.22 27.33 -2.91
C SER A 91 -10.51 28.62 -2.13
N GLY A 92 -9.55 29.16 -1.37
CA GLY A 92 -9.74 30.40 -0.60
C GLY A 92 -9.64 31.70 -1.41
N LYS A 93 -8.94 31.70 -2.56
CA LYS A 93 -8.53 32.92 -3.29
C LYS A 93 -8.83 32.95 -4.78
N GLN A 94 -8.98 31.80 -5.42
CA GLN A 94 -9.21 31.68 -6.86
C GLN A 94 -10.66 31.34 -7.19
N ILE A 95 -11.38 30.71 -6.25
CA ILE A 95 -12.84 30.53 -6.30
C ILE A 95 -13.49 31.80 -5.74
N MET A 96 -14.39 32.38 -6.52
CA MET A 96 -15.11 33.61 -6.19
C MET A 96 -16.61 33.32 -6.10
N ILE A 97 -17.24 33.79 -5.02
CA ILE A 97 -18.68 33.74 -4.77
C ILE A 97 -19.21 35.16 -4.95
N ASP A 98 -20.15 35.37 -5.87
CA ASP A 98 -20.71 36.69 -6.23
C ASP A 98 -19.63 37.77 -6.46
N GLY A 99 -18.51 37.38 -7.10
CA GLY A 99 -17.37 38.25 -7.39
C GLY A 99 -16.44 38.57 -6.20
N LYS A 100 -16.56 37.87 -5.06
CA LYS A 100 -15.68 38.00 -3.88
C LYS A 100 -14.99 36.68 -3.55
N SER A 101 -13.79 36.70 -2.97
CA SER A 101 -13.14 35.46 -2.54
C SER A 101 -13.84 34.87 -1.31
N ALA A 102 -13.57 33.59 -0.99
CA ALA A 102 -14.08 32.97 0.24
C ALA A 102 -13.59 33.68 1.51
N GLU A 103 -12.35 34.21 1.50
CA GLU A 103 -11.81 35.04 2.58
C GLU A 103 -12.53 36.40 2.67
N ASP A 104 -12.84 37.06 1.54
CA ASP A 104 -13.61 38.33 1.55
C ASP A 104 -15.08 38.14 1.96
N THR A 105 -15.62 36.93 1.79
CA THR A 105 -17.04 36.60 2.03
C THR A 105 -17.27 36.07 3.45
N TRP A 106 -16.35 35.24 3.96
CA TRP A 106 -16.49 34.56 5.25
C TRP A 106 -15.27 34.72 6.18
N GLY A 107 -14.27 35.53 5.83
CA GLY A 107 -13.09 35.82 6.66
C GLY A 107 -13.45 36.32 8.05
N GLU A 108 -14.37 37.28 8.17
CA GLU A 108 -14.86 37.76 9.46
C GLU A 108 -15.63 36.68 10.25
N LYS A 109 -16.42 35.84 9.57
CA LYS A 109 -17.19 34.74 10.19
C LYS A 109 -16.27 33.71 10.86
N TYR A 110 -15.12 33.42 10.25
CA TYR A 110 -14.13 32.44 10.74
C TYR A 110 -12.84 33.08 11.28
N ALA A 111 -12.83 34.37 11.60
CA ALA A 111 -11.65 35.09 12.12
C ALA A 111 -11.13 34.57 13.47
N HIS A 112 -11.91 33.74 14.17
CA HIS A 112 -11.55 33.08 15.42
C HIS A 112 -10.85 31.72 15.24
N VAL A 113 -10.76 31.21 13.99
CA VAL A 113 -10.10 29.94 13.66
C VAL A 113 -8.65 30.24 13.31
N GLU A 114 -7.72 29.92 14.22
CA GLU A 114 -6.28 30.18 14.03
C GLU A 114 -5.59 29.17 13.10
N ASP A 115 -6.10 27.93 13.03
CA ASP A 115 -5.58 26.90 12.12
C ASP A 115 -6.04 27.16 10.68
N LYS A 116 -5.08 27.44 9.80
CA LYS A 116 -5.32 27.71 8.39
C LYS A 116 -6.00 26.54 7.66
N ALA A 117 -5.58 25.30 7.90
CA ALA A 117 -6.16 24.13 7.22
C ALA A 117 -7.59 23.87 7.70
N GLN A 118 -7.88 24.12 8.98
CA GLN A 118 -9.25 24.08 9.50
C GLN A 118 -10.13 25.17 8.88
N LYS A 119 -9.58 26.38 8.68
CA LYS A 119 -10.26 27.51 8.05
C LYS A 119 -10.54 27.27 6.55
N ASP A 120 -9.55 26.78 5.80
CA ASP A 120 -9.69 26.42 4.39
C ASP A 120 -10.73 25.30 4.17
N MET A 121 -10.76 24.30 5.06
CA MET A 121 -11.79 23.24 5.06
C MET A 121 -13.19 23.80 5.35
N LEU A 122 -13.34 24.78 6.25
CA LEU A 122 -14.62 25.46 6.49
C LEU A 122 -15.08 26.26 5.25
N TYR A 123 -14.16 26.88 4.52
CA TYR A 123 -14.46 27.50 3.22
C TYR A 123 -14.91 26.48 2.17
N GLN A 124 -14.27 25.31 2.09
CA GLN A 124 -14.69 24.23 1.19
C GLN A 124 -16.11 23.71 1.54
N PHE A 125 -16.43 23.59 2.83
CA PHE A 125 -17.79 23.25 3.27
C PHE A 125 -18.83 24.33 2.94
N GLU A 126 -18.50 25.61 3.08
CA GLU A 126 -19.38 26.73 2.68
C GLU A 126 -19.56 26.80 1.16
N ILE A 127 -18.50 26.57 0.38
CA ILE A 127 -18.58 26.47 -1.09
C ILE A 127 -19.51 25.31 -1.46
N LEU A 128 -19.33 24.11 -0.91
CA LEU A 128 -20.25 22.98 -1.14
C LEU A 128 -21.69 23.29 -0.69
N ASN A 129 -21.86 24.00 0.41
CA ASN A 129 -23.16 24.44 0.90
C ASN A 129 -23.85 25.40 -0.10
N GLN A 130 -23.12 26.35 -0.67
CA GLN A 130 -23.60 27.23 -1.75
C GLN A 130 -23.90 26.43 -3.03
N MET A 131 -23.02 25.49 -3.43
CA MET A 131 -23.23 24.61 -4.59
C MET A 131 -24.50 23.76 -4.46
N PHE A 132 -24.73 23.19 -3.26
CA PHE A 132 -25.90 22.34 -3.01
C PHE A 132 -27.19 23.13 -2.75
N ASN A 133 -27.13 24.41 -2.38
CA ASN A 133 -28.33 25.23 -2.13
C ASN A 133 -28.68 26.22 -3.26
N GLY A 134 -27.75 26.57 -4.13
CA GLY A 134 -27.99 27.34 -5.35
C GLY A 134 -28.49 28.76 -5.07
N THR A 135 -27.64 29.58 -4.45
CA THR A 135 -27.98 30.95 -4.01
C THR A 135 -27.00 32.04 -4.45
N SER A 136 -25.84 31.67 -5.01
CA SER A 136 -24.77 32.59 -5.41
C SER A 136 -24.12 32.12 -6.71
N GLU A 137 -23.60 33.03 -7.52
CA GLU A 137 -22.75 32.70 -8.68
C GLU A 137 -21.37 32.26 -8.18
N ILE A 138 -20.88 31.11 -8.66
CA ILE A 138 -19.56 30.59 -8.31
C ILE A 138 -18.69 30.56 -9.56
N THR A 139 -17.58 31.29 -9.53
CA THR A 139 -16.60 31.36 -10.63
C THR A 139 -15.20 31.01 -10.14
N ALA A 140 -14.29 30.66 -11.04
CA ALA A 140 -12.86 30.54 -10.73
C ALA A 140 -11.99 31.28 -11.74
N ALA A 141 -11.02 32.04 -11.25
CA ALA A 141 -10.05 32.77 -12.06
C ALA A 141 -8.63 32.51 -11.58
N GLN A 142 -7.70 32.28 -12.51
CA GLN A 142 -6.27 32.38 -12.22
C GLN A 142 -5.79 33.81 -12.49
N PRO A 143 -4.71 34.26 -11.82
CA PRO A 143 -4.09 35.55 -12.13
C PRO A 143 -3.63 35.61 -13.60
N GLY A 144 -4.39 36.33 -14.44
CA GLY A 144 -4.11 36.48 -15.87
C GLY A 144 -4.97 35.63 -16.81
N SER A 145 -5.95 34.86 -16.32
CA SER A 145 -6.97 34.20 -17.15
C SER A 145 -8.33 34.88 -17.07
N GLU A 146 -9.21 34.65 -18.04
CA GLU A 146 -10.63 34.99 -17.88
C GLU A 146 -11.26 34.10 -16.78
N PRO A 147 -12.24 34.61 -16.01
CA PRO A 147 -12.97 33.81 -15.03
C PRO A 147 -13.84 32.75 -15.71
N VAL A 148 -13.77 31.52 -15.22
CA VAL A 148 -14.63 30.42 -15.64
C VAL A 148 -15.80 30.33 -14.66
N VAL A 149 -17.03 30.45 -15.16
CA VAL A 149 -18.23 30.16 -14.37
C VAL A 149 -18.28 28.66 -14.09
N ILE A 150 -18.31 28.29 -12.81
CA ILE A 150 -18.45 26.91 -12.34
C ILE A 150 -19.94 26.58 -12.19
N LEU A 151 -20.68 27.50 -11.56
CA LEU A 151 -22.11 27.40 -11.32
C LEU A 151 -22.75 28.78 -11.52
N PRO A 152 -23.73 28.90 -12.46
CA PRO A 152 -24.46 30.15 -12.66
C PRO A 152 -25.44 30.40 -11.50
N GLU A 153 -25.82 31.66 -11.31
CA GLU A 153 -26.88 32.05 -10.38
C GLU A 153 -28.22 31.38 -10.75
N GLY A 154 -28.76 30.52 -9.87
CA GLY A 154 -29.97 29.75 -10.18
C GLY A 154 -30.37 28.75 -9.11
N SER A 155 -31.62 28.30 -9.14
CA SER A 155 -32.17 27.47 -8.06
C SER A 155 -31.52 26.09 -7.94
N ARG A 156 -31.40 25.57 -6.71
CA ARG A 156 -30.97 24.17 -6.40
C ARG A 156 -31.52 23.11 -7.35
N ASN A 157 -32.78 23.24 -7.74
CA ASN A 157 -33.46 22.29 -8.64
C ASN A 157 -33.06 22.44 -10.11
N GLN A 158 -32.59 23.61 -10.55
CA GLN A 158 -32.00 23.80 -11.87
C GLN A 158 -30.59 23.23 -11.89
N ILE A 159 -29.72 23.59 -10.94
CA ILE A 159 -28.34 23.05 -10.84
C ILE A 159 -28.36 21.52 -10.73
N ARG A 160 -29.20 20.96 -9.86
CA ARG A 160 -29.38 19.49 -9.75
C ARG A 160 -29.88 18.87 -11.05
N ARG A 161 -30.78 19.55 -11.78
CA ARG A 161 -31.22 19.11 -13.11
C ARG A 161 -30.15 19.30 -14.17
N GLU A 162 -29.28 20.29 -14.08
CA GLU A 162 -28.20 20.52 -15.03
C GLU A 162 -27.11 19.48 -14.84
N ILE A 163 -26.66 19.20 -13.61
CA ILE A 163 -25.72 18.11 -13.31
C ILE A 163 -26.34 16.74 -13.68
N ILE A 164 -27.62 16.50 -13.39
CA ILE A 164 -28.30 15.26 -13.82
C ILE A 164 -28.48 15.23 -15.35
N ASN A 165 -28.85 16.34 -15.99
CA ASN A 165 -28.99 16.44 -17.45
C ASN A 165 -27.65 16.52 -18.17
N GLU A 166 -26.54 16.76 -17.49
CA GLU A 166 -25.18 16.75 -18.04
C GLU A 166 -24.53 15.40 -17.83
N TYR A 167 -24.80 14.72 -16.73
CA TYR A 167 -24.57 13.28 -16.58
C TYR A 167 -25.44 12.47 -17.54
N GLU A 168 -26.71 12.86 -17.72
CA GLU A 168 -27.62 12.31 -18.72
C GLU A 168 -27.42 12.90 -20.12
N LYS A 169 -26.70 14.01 -20.33
CA LYS A 169 -26.22 14.42 -21.69
C LYS A 169 -24.84 13.88 -21.99
N GLN A 170 -24.06 13.42 -21.03
CA GLN A 170 -22.89 12.59 -21.30
C GLN A 170 -23.41 11.20 -21.67
N ARG A 171 -24.22 10.58 -20.79
CA ARG A 171 -24.89 9.30 -21.03
C ARG A 171 -25.92 9.31 -22.18
N ASN A 172 -26.50 10.46 -22.55
CA ASN A 172 -27.34 10.62 -23.75
C ASN A 172 -26.70 11.45 -24.87
N ALA A 173 -25.44 11.88 -24.80
CA ALA A 173 -24.64 12.09 -26.03
C ALA A 173 -24.01 10.75 -26.45
N GLU A 174 -23.73 9.89 -25.47
CA GLU A 174 -23.50 8.44 -25.63
C GLU A 174 -24.76 7.65 -26.06
N ARG A 175 -25.96 8.28 -26.12
CA ARG A 175 -27.21 7.65 -26.62
C ARG A 175 -28.06 8.47 -27.61
N ALA A 176 -27.80 9.75 -27.79
CA ALA A 176 -28.59 10.66 -28.63
C ALA A 176 -27.70 11.65 -29.40
N ASN A 177 -26.57 11.16 -29.90
CA ASN A 177 -26.12 11.58 -31.24
C ASN A 177 -26.98 10.96 -32.35
N GLU A 178 -27.94 10.08 -32.01
CA GLU A 178 -29.02 9.67 -32.89
C GLU A 178 -30.34 10.39 -32.54
N PRO A 179 -30.84 11.24 -33.44
CA PRO A 179 -32.24 11.61 -33.49
C PRO A 179 -33.01 10.67 -34.44
N GLU A 180 -33.99 9.93 -33.91
CA GLU A 180 -35.23 9.70 -34.66
C GLU A 180 -36.25 10.73 -34.15
N GLU A 181 -36.68 11.66 -34.99
CA GLU A 181 -37.99 12.33 -34.83
C GLU A 181 -38.82 12.15 -36.10
N GLU A 182 -39.86 11.34 -35.99
CA GLU A 182 -40.97 11.20 -36.92
C GLU A 182 -42.24 10.99 -36.05
N ILE A 183 -43.41 11.61 -36.29
CA ILE A 183 -43.92 12.43 -37.39
C ILE A 183 -44.85 13.51 -36.80
N LYS A 184 -44.89 14.73 -37.35
CA LYS A 184 -46.03 15.65 -37.12
C LYS A 184 -47.12 15.44 -38.17
N PHE A 185 -48.37 15.35 -37.72
CA PHE A 185 -49.52 15.55 -38.60
C PHE A 185 -49.56 17.00 -39.08
N GLU A 186 -49.77 17.20 -40.38
CA GLU A 186 -50.09 18.51 -40.97
C GLU A 186 -51.52 18.93 -40.62
N GLU A 187 -51.73 20.21 -40.32
CA GLU A 187 -52.80 21.00 -40.95
C GLU A 187 -52.51 22.52 -40.81
N ASP A 188 -52.18 23.12 -41.95
CA ASP A 188 -52.21 24.54 -42.37
C ASP A 188 -51.42 25.69 -41.67
N ALA A 189 -51.02 26.62 -42.56
CA ALA A 189 -50.11 27.78 -42.45
C ALA A 189 -50.66 28.99 -41.62
N PRO A 190 -49.91 30.12 -41.39
CA PRO A 190 -48.63 30.58 -41.99
C PRO A 190 -47.60 31.08 -40.92
N GLU A 191 -46.48 31.79 -41.20
CA GLU A 191 -45.96 32.44 -42.42
C GLU A 191 -44.41 32.48 -42.49
N VAL A 192 -43.89 32.88 -43.66
CA VAL A 192 -42.50 33.17 -44.11
C VAL A 192 -41.42 33.51 -43.06
N GLU A 193 -40.33 32.74 -43.06
CA GLU A 193 -38.96 33.30 -43.20
C GLU A 193 -38.06 32.32 -43.99
N ASN A 194 -37.10 32.84 -44.76
CA ASN A 194 -36.54 32.13 -45.92
C ASN A 194 -35.14 31.57 -45.61
N VAL A 195 -35.04 30.24 -45.39
CA VAL A 195 -33.78 29.50 -45.23
C VAL A 195 -33.73 28.40 -46.29
N GLN A 196 -32.60 28.24 -46.99
CA GLN A 196 -32.46 27.19 -48.00
C GLN A 196 -32.40 25.80 -47.34
N PRO A 197 -33.06 24.78 -47.92
CA PRO A 197 -33.01 23.42 -47.38
C PRO A 197 -31.63 22.78 -47.60
N GLU A 198 -31.11 22.13 -46.56
CA GLU A 198 -29.87 21.36 -46.65
C GLU A 198 -30.04 20.11 -47.54
N GLU A 199 -28.98 19.74 -48.26
CA GLU A 199 -28.99 18.56 -49.12
C GLU A 199 -28.87 17.26 -48.29
N ILE A 200 -29.94 16.47 -48.22
CA ILE A 200 -29.93 15.12 -47.65
C ILE A 200 -28.93 14.24 -48.41
N LYS A 201 -27.90 13.75 -47.71
CA LYS A 201 -26.76 12.97 -48.23
C LYS A 201 -26.53 11.72 -47.37
N ASP A 202 -25.93 10.67 -47.97
CA ASP A 202 -25.46 9.50 -47.23
C ASP A 202 -24.43 9.94 -46.17
N PRO A 203 -24.66 9.66 -44.88
CA PRO A 203 -23.73 10.06 -43.80
C PRO A 203 -22.37 9.37 -43.89
N LEU A 204 -22.22 8.31 -44.70
CA LEU A 204 -20.94 7.68 -44.97
C LEU A 204 -20.04 8.60 -45.81
N THR A 205 -19.13 9.32 -45.14
CA THR A 205 -18.11 10.15 -45.80
C THR A 205 -16.87 9.34 -46.17
N ALA A 206 -16.03 9.92 -47.03
CA ALA A 206 -14.70 9.38 -47.32
C ALA A 206 -13.82 9.27 -46.05
N GLU A 207 -13.92 10.25 -45.15
CA GLU A 207 -13.12 10.33 -43.92
C GLU A 207 -13.59 9.30 -42.88
N ALA A 208 -14.90 9.03 -42.79
CA ALA A 208 -15.43 7.97 -41.93
C ALA A 208 -14.87 6.58 -42.33
N PHE A 209 -14.72 6.35 -43.64
CA PHE A 209 -14.11 5.14 -44.19
C PHE A 209 -12.62 4.98 -43.84
N ASP A 210 -11.84 6.05 -44.00
CA ASP A 210 -10.42 6.05 -43.63
C ASP A 210 -10.26 5.90 -42.09
N THR A 211 -11.17 6.50 -41.32
CA THR A 211 -11.24 6.39 -39.85
C THR A 211 -11.56 4.96 -39.39
N PHE A 212 -12.50 4.27 -40.03
CA PHE A 212 -12.77 2.84 -39.80
C PHE A 212 -11.51 2.01 -40.04
N SER A 213 -10.88 2.17 -41.20
CA SER A 213 -9.70 1.41 -41.60
C SER A 213 -8.51 1.62 -40.64
N GLN A 214 -8.29 2.84 -40.16
CA GLN A 214 -7.21 3.17 -39.21
C GLN A 214 -7.48 2.61 -37.80
N ASN A 215 -8.74 2.63 -37.33
CA ASN A 215 -9.08 2.30 -35.94
C ASN A 215 -9.59 0.86 -35.72
N ALA A 216 -9.93 0.12 -36.77
CA ALA A 216 -10.47 -1.25 -36.67
C ALA A 216 -9.57 -2.18 -35.83
N TYR A 217 -8.25 -2.08 -35.98
CA TYR A 217 -7.31 -2.83 -35.15
C TYR A 217 -7.29 -2.38 -33.69
N GLU A 218 -7.19 -1.08 -33.42
CA GLU A 218 -7.11 -0.59 -32.05
C GLU A 218 -8.37 -0.94 -31.24
N ARG A 219 -9.56 -0.93 -31.86
CA ARG A 219 -10.82 -1.30 -31.19
C ARG A 219 -10.88 -2.77 -30.80
N LEU A 220 -10.27 -3.66 -31.57
CA LEU A 220 -10.20 -5.08 -31.22
C LEU A 220 -9.28 -5.35 -30.02
N TRP A 221 -8.31 -4.45 -29.75
CA TRP A 221 -7.24 -4.67 -28.76
C TRP A 221 -7.27 -3.72 -27.54
N ARG A 222 -7.94 -2.57 -27.60
CA ARG A 222 -8.17 -1.69 -26.43
C ARG A 222 -9.02 -2.43 -25.37
N THR A 223 -8.60 -2.36 -24.11
CA THR A 223 -9.46 -2.66 -22.95
C THR A 223 -10.39 -1.47 -22.73
N ASN A 224 -11.70 -1.72 -22.54
CA ASN A 224 -12.70 -0.66 -22.40
C ASN A 224 -12.84 -0.26 -20.90
N PRO A 225 -12.25 0.86 -20.44
CA PRO A 225 -12.17 1.17 -19.02
C PRO A 225 -13.50 1.72 -18.48
N SER A 226 -14.26 2.39 -19.35
CA SER A 226 -15.54 3.07 -19.07
C SER A 226 -16.61 2.12 -18.53
N ILE A 227 -16.51 0.84 -18.90
CA ILE A 227 -17.47 -0.23 -18.56
C ILE A 227 -16.89 -1.17 -17.47
N GLY A 228 -15.68 -0.89 -16.97
CA GLY A 228 -15.03 -1.66 -15.90
C GLY A 228 -14.49 -3.03 -16.34
N VAL A 229 -14.06 -3.17 -17.60
CA VAL A 229 -13.66 -4.47 -18.18
C VAL A 229 -12.15 -4.55 -18.42
N TYR A 230 -11.51 -5.56 -17.81
CA TYR A 230 -10.06 -5.81 -17.91
C TYR A 230 -9.63 -6.67 -19.13
N ALA A 231 -10.55 -6.99 -20.04
CA ALA A 231 -10.31 -7.83 -21.22
C ALA A 231 -10.67 -7.11 -22.53
N SER A 232 -9.91 -7.37 -23.61
CA SER A 232 -10.13 -6.77 -24.93
C SER A 232 -11.19 -7.53 -25.76
N PRO A 233 -11.86 -6.90 -26.74
CA PRO A 233 -12.82 -7.58 -27.62
C PRO A 233 -12.24 -8.81 -28.34
N ALA A 234 -10.98 -8.79 -28.77
CA ALA A 234 -10.31 -9.96 -29.36
C ALA A 234 -10.24 -11.17 -28.40
N ALA A 235 -10.03 -10.93 -27.10
CA ALA A 235 -10.07 -11.98 -26.09
C ALA A 235 -11.50 -12.53 -25.90
N MET A 236 -12.52 -11.67 -25.92
CA MET A 236 -13.93 -12.10 -25.80
C MET A 236 -14.39 -12.94 -27.00
N LEU A 237 -14.02 -12.54 -28.22
CA LEU A 237 -14.32 -13.31 -29.44
C LEU A 237 -13.70 -14.71 -29.38
N SER A 238 -12.51 -14.85 -28.81
CA SER A 238 -11.87 -16.15 -28.62
C SER A 238 -12.69 -17.09 -27.72
N VAL A 239 -13.51 -16.57 -26.80
CA VAL A 239 -14.43 -17.39 -25.97
C VAL A 239 -15.63 -17.90 -26.78
N ILE A 240 -16.08 -17.15 -27.79
CA ILE A 240 -17.18 -17.54 -28.68
C ILE A 240 -16.72 -18.54 -29.76
N PHE A 241 -15.62 -18.24 -30.44
CA PHE A 241 -15.25 -18.92 -31.70
C PHE A 241 -14.21 -20.04 -31.56
N ASN A 242 -13.52 -20.15 -30.41
CA ASN A 242 -12.47 -21.17 -30.26
C ASN A 242 -13.06 -22.59 -30.14
N GLY A 243 -12.60 -23.49 -31.01
CA GLY A 243 -12.92 -24.92 -31.03
C GLY A 243 -14.12 -25.34 -31.87
N ASP A 244 -15.04 -24.42 -32.19
CA ASP A 244 -16.31 -24.76 -32.85
C ASP A 244 -16.22 -24.72 -34.37
N LYS A 245 -17.10 -25.47 -35.05
CA LYS A 245 -17.07 -25.61 -36.51
C LYS A 245 -18.39 -25.26 -37.20
N THR A 246 -19.50 -25.17 -36.47
CA THR A 246 -20.82 -24.89 -37.03
C THR A 246 -21.42 -23.60 -36.46
N GLY A 247 -22.23 -22.89 -37.25
CA GLY A 247 -22.89 -21.66 -36.79
C GLY A 247 -23.84 -21.87 -35.61
N LYS A 248 -24.39 -23.08 -35.47
CA LYS A 248 -25.28 -23.45 -34.36
C LYS A 248 -24.54 -23.56 -33.03
N GLU A 249 -23.37 -24.20 -32.98
CA GLU A 249 -22.52 -24.26 -31.78
C GLU A 249 -22.14 -22.86 -31.30
N ILE A 250 -21.75 -21.99 -32.24
CA ILE A 250 -21.38 -20.59 -32.00
C ILE A 250 -22.57 -19.80 -31.44
N ALA A 251 -23.75 -19.92 -32.05
CA ALA A 251 -24.97 -19.25 -31.59
C ALA A 251 -25.45 -19.76 -30.22
N ASP A 252 -25.33 -21.07 -29.96
CA ASP A 252 -25.65 -21.67 -28.67
C ASP A 252 -24.67 -21.18 -27.59
N LYS A 253 -23.36 -21.07 -27.86
CA LYS A 253 -22.41 -20.44 -26.94
C LYS A 253 -22.76 -18.99 -26.68
N TYR A 254 -22.88 -18.17 -27.72
CA TYR A 254 -23.21 -16.74 -27.63
C TYR A 254 -24.50 -16.47 -26.84
N ASN A 255 -25.54 -17.29 -27.03
CA ASN A 255 -26.78 -17.17 -26.26
C ASN A 255 -26.67 -17.68 -24.81
N ASN A 256 -25.80 -18.66 -24.53
CA ASN A 256 -25.57 -19.15 -23.18
C ASN A 256 -24.64 -18.26 -22.33
N ILE A 257 -23.89 -17.31 -22.91
CA ILE A 257 -23.09 -16.32 -22.15
C ILE A 257 -23.95 -15.60 -21.09
N ASN A 258 -25.23 -15.32 -21.39
CA ASN A 258 -26.19 -14.72 -20.47
C ASN A 258 -26.44 -15.52 -19.17
N LYS A 259 -26.11 -16.82 -19.13
CA LYS A 259 -26.31 -17.69 -17.96
C LYS A 259 -25.08 -17.78 -17.05
N THR A 260 -23.89 -17.56 -17.59
CA THR A 260 -22.60 -17.70 -16.86
C THR A 260 -21.94 -16.37 -16.54
N ASN A 261 -22.12 -15.33 -17.36
CA ASN A 261 -21.59 -13.99 -17.10
C ASN A 261 -22.56 -12.92 -17.61
N ARG A 262 -23.39 -12.40 -16.71
CA ARG A 262 -24.61 -11.63 -17.05
C ARG A 262 -24.39 -10.23 -17.66
N GLY A 263 -23.14 -9.80 -17.85
CA GLY A 263 -22.78 -8.60 -18.61
C GLY A 263 -21.92 -8.87 -19.86
N MET A 264 -21.33 -10.06 -20.01
CA MET A 264 -20.36 -10.32 -21.08
C MET A 264 -21.00 -10.35 -22.46
N LYS A 265 -22.26 -10.79 -22.58
CA LYS A 265 -22.99 -10.72 -23.85
C LYS A 265 -23.24 -9.27 -24.26
N GLU A 266 -23.73 -8.44 -23.33
CA GLU A 266 -23.95 -7.01 -23.55
C GLU A 266 -22.65 -6.27 -23.91
N MET A 267 -21.51 -6.66 -23.32
CA MET A 267 -20.19 -6.11 -23.67
C MET A 267 -19.71 -6.52 -25.07
N ILE A 268 -19.90 -7.78 -25.46
CA ILE A 268 -19.59 -8.29 -26.81
C ILE A 268 -20.48 -7.61 -27.85
N ASP A 269 -21.75 -7.40 -27.51
CA ASP A 269 -22.72 -6.70 -28.33
C ASP A 269 -22.31 -5.26 -28.60
N VAL A 270 -21.98 -4.50 -27.54
CA VAL A 270 -21.46 -3.14 -27.64
C VAL A 270 -20.16 -3.13 -28.45
N ALA A 271 -19.24 -4.07 -28.25
CA ALA A 271 -17.99 -4.13 -29.01
C ALA A 271 -18.20 -4.41 -30.51
N ALA A 272 -19.21 -5.22 -30.89
CA ALA A 272 -19.56 -5.47 -32.28
C ALA A 272 -20.17 -4.25 -32.98
N ASP A 273 -20.96 -3.48 -32.23
CA ASP A 273 -21.58 -2.26 -32.73
C ASP A 273 -20.55 -1.10 -32.76
N GLU A 274 -19.68 -0.94 -31.75
CA GLU A 274 -18.53 -0.01 -31.77
C GLU A 274 -17.50 -0.32 -32.87
N PHE A 275 -17.30 -1.60 -33.20
CA PHE A 275 -16.39 -1.99 -34.26
C PHE A 275 -16.89 -1.52 -35.63
N MET A 276 -18.18 -1.68 -35.92
CA MET A 276 -18.77 -1.34 -37.22
C MET A 276 -19.28 0.11 -37.34
N LYS A 277 -19.21 0.92 -36.27
CA LYS A 277 -20.00 2.16 -36.12
C LYS A 277 -19.86 3.20 -37.24
N GLU A 278 -18.73 3.31 -37.96
CA GLU A 278 -18.60 4.24 -39.09
C GLU A 278 -19.29 3.77 -40.38
N ILE A 279 -19.51 2.46 -40.53
CA ILE A 279 -20.04 1.85 -41.76
C ILE A 279 -21.38 1.14 -41.57
N ASP A 280 -21.81 0.87 -40.33
CA ASP A 280 -23.08 0.23 -39.97
C ASP A 280 -23.85 1.00 -38.89
N SER A 281 -23.69 2.33 -38.87
CA SER A 281 -24.38 3.23 -37.93
C SER A 281 -25.90 3.19 -38.11
N PRO A 282 -26.72 3.34 -37.05
CA PRO A 282 -28.16 3.34 -37.22
C PRO A 282 -28.69 4.57 -37.99
N GLU A 283 -28.04 5.74 -37.93
CA GLU A 283 -28.36 6.88 -38.81
C GLU A 283 -28.18 6.52 -40.30
N ARG A 284 -27.10 5.79 -40.64
CA ARG A 284 -26.89 5.28 -42.00
C ARG A 284 -27.94 4.23 -42.38
N LYS A 285 -28.36 3.38 -41.45
CA LYS A 285 -29.43 2.38 -41.70
C LYS A 285 -30.79 3.03 -41.94
N ALA A 286 -31.14 4.06 -41.15
CA ALA A 286 -32.35 4.85 -41.34
C ALA A 286 -32.34 5.49 -42.74
N PHE A 287 -31.27 6.21 -43.09
CA PHE A 287 -31.07 6.81 -44.42
C PHE A 287 -31.20 5.78 -45.56
N LEU A 288 -30.52 4.64 -45.49
CA LEU A 288 -30.60 3.61 -46.54
C LEU A 288 -32.02 3.04 -46.68
N LYS A 289 -32.69 2.79 -45.55
CA LYS A 289 -34.06 2.26 -45.51
C LYS A 289 -35.09 3.26 -46.05
N GLU A 290 -34.96 4.55 -45.72
CA GLU A 290 -35.76 5.65 -46.29
C GLU A 290 -35.52 5.81 -47.80
N ALA A 291 -34.28 5.62 -48.25
CA ALA A 291 -33.91 5.60 -49.66
C ALA A 291 -34.38 4.32 -50.41
N GLY A 292 -35.01 3.36 -49.72
CA GLY A 292 -35.47 2.09 -50.31
C GLY A 292 -34.35 1.09 -50.62
N ILE A 293 -33.17 1.28 -50.03
CA ILE A 293 -31.98 0.45 -50.21
C ILE A 293 -31.88 -0.54 -49.04
N ASP A 294 -31.57 -1.79 -49.37
CA ASP A 294 -31.39 -2.88 -48.39
C ASP A 294 -30.04 -2.74 -47.67
N PRO A 295 -29.99 -2.40 -46.36
CA PRO A 295 -28.73 -2.15 -45.66
C PRO A 295 -27.82 -3.39 -45.61
N SER A 296 -28.40 -4.60 -45.63
CA SER A 296 -27.65 -5.87 -45.56
C SER A 296 -26.74 -6.12 -46.76
N LYS A 297 -27.03 -5.46 -47.90
CA LYS A 297 -26.23 -5.52 -49.13
C LYS A 297 -25.20 -4.42 -49.24
N SER A 298 -25.22 -3.44 -48.32
CA SER A 298 -24.35 -2.26 -48.38
C SER A 298 -22.92 -2.51 -47.89
N ILE A 299 -22.66 -3.65 -47.21
CA ILE A 299 -21.35 -4.02 -46.64
C ILE A 299 -20.88 -5.33 -47.27
N THR A 300 -19.62 -5.34 -47.70
CA THR A 300 -18.96 -6.45 -48.40
C THR A 300 -17.61 -6.80 -47.76
N VAL A 301 -17.25 -8.08 -47.84
CA VAL A 301 -16.00 -8.65 -47.32
C VAL A 301 -15.40 -9.55 -48.40
N ASP A 302 -14.19 -9.21 -48.86
CA ASP A 302 -13.55 -9.67 -50.10
C ASP A 302 -14.45 -9.55 -51.35
N GLY A 303 -15.33 -8.52 -51.38
CA GLY A 303 -16.25 -8.26 -52.49
C GLY A 303 -17.53 -9.10 -52.53
N GLN A 304 -17.80 -9.90 -51.50
CA GLN A 304 -19.09 -10.58 -51.27
C GLN A 304 -19.86 -9.90 -50.15
N THR A 305 -21.19 -9.83 -50.20
CA THR A 305 -21.98 -9.34 -49.06
C THR A 305 -21.81 -10.22 -47.81
N MET A 306 -22.09 -9.66 -46.63
CA MET A 306 -22.03 -10.41 -45.36
C MET A 306 -22.90 -11.68 -45.38
N GLU A 307 -24.10 -11.61 -45.97
CA GLU A 307 -25.00 -12.75 -46.14
C GLU A 307 -24.47 -13.77 -47.16
N GLU A 308 -23.86 -13.35 -48.27
CA GLU A 308 -23.24 -14.29 -49.23
C GLU A 308 -22.02 -15.02 -48.64
N ARG A 309 -21.24 -14.35 -47.80
CA ARG A 309 -20.01 -14.90 -47.19
C ARG A 309 -20.29 -15.80 -45.98
N TYR A 310 -21.26 -15.44 -45.14
CA TYR A 310 -21.51 -16.09 -43.85
C TYR A 310 -22.88 -16.78 -43.77
N GLY A 311 -23.84 -16.46 -44.64
CA GLY A 311 -25.21 -16.94 -44.58
C GLY A 311 -25.34 -18.47 -44.57
N GLU A 312 -24.55 -19.18 -45.38
CA GLU A 312 -24.54 -20.65 -45.40
C GLU A 312 -24.03 -21.28 -44.08
N LYS A 313 -23.10 -20.62 -43.37
CA LYS A 313 -22.60 -21.07 -42.05
C LYS A 313 -23.68 -20.95 -40.96
N TYR A 314 -24.58 -19.97 -41.11
CA TYR A 314 -25.62 -19.60 -40.15
C TYR A 314 -27.04 -19.81 -40.66
N LYS A 315 -27.23 -20.63 -41.71
CA LYS A 315 -28.54 -20.86 -42.36
C LYS A 315 -29.60 -21.49 -41.47
N ASP A 316 -29.16 -22.20 -40.43
CA ASP A 316 -30.03 -22.87 -39.45
C ASP A 316 -30.48 -21.93 -38.30
N ILE A 317 -30.20 -20.61 -38.41
CA ILE A 317 -30.62 -19.57 -37.47
C ILE A 317 -31.78 -18.77 -38.07
N GLU A 318 -32.96 -18.93 -37.48
CA GLU A 318 -34.20 -18.25 -37.92
C GLU A 318 -34.30 -16.79 -37.44
N ASP A 319 -33.60 -16.42 -36.37
CA ASP A 319 -33.56 -15.05 -35.84
C ASP A 319 -32.61 -14.18 -36.66
N VAL A 320 -33.18 -13.27 -37.46
CA VAL A 320 -32.46 -12.37 -38.37
C VAL A 320 -31.52 -11.42 -37.61
N GLN A 321 -31.94 -10.87 -36.46
CA GLN A 321 -31.12 -9.94 -35.68
C GLN A 321 -29.91 -10.65 -35.06
N LEU A 322 -30.14 -11.87 -34.54
CA LEU A 322 -29.06 -12.74 -34.06
C LEU A 322 -28.08 -13.10 -35.19
N LYS A 323 -28.60 -13.42 -36.38
CA LYS A 323 -27.81 -13.83 -37.54
C LYS A 323 -26.90 -12.69 -38.04
N GLU A 324 -27.45 -11.48 -38.20
CA GLU A 324 -26.69 -10.27 -38.54
C GLU A 324 -25.59 -9.97 -37.50
N LYS A 325 -25.89 -10.12 -36.21
CA LYS A 325 -24.91 -9.88 -35.13
C LYS A 325 -23.77 -10.88 -35.14
N LEU A 326 -24.07 -12.15 -35.43
CA LEU A 326 -23.06 -13.21 -35.59
C LEU A 326 -22.14 -12.97 -36.80
N PHE A 327 -22.64 -12.38 -37.90
CA PHE A 327 -21.79 -11.98 -39.03
C PHE A 327 -20.75 -10.93 -38.65
N LYS A 328 -21.14 -9.89 -37.88
CA LYS A 328 -20.21 -8.86 -37.38
C LYS A 328 -19.12 -9.49 -36.51
N LEU A 329 -19.51 -10.36 -35.58
CA LEU A 329 -18.60 -11.03 -34.65
C LEU A 329 -17.63 -11.98 -35.40
N GLU A 330 -18.09 -12.70 -36.41
CA GLU A 330 -17.24 -13.55 -37.27
C GLU A 330 -16.20 -12.72 -38.04
N LEU A 331 -16.59 -11.55 -38.58
CA LEU A 331 -15.68 -10.63 -39.27
C LEU A 331 -14.59 -10.09 -38.32
N MET A 332 -14.98 -9.63 -37.13
CA MET A 332 -14.03 -9.21 -36.09
C MET A 332 -13.06 -10.34 -35.72
N TYR A 333 -13.56 -11.57 -35.59
CA TYR A 333 -12.74 -12.74 -35.27
C TYR A 333 -11.75 -13.07 -36.39
N GLN A 334 -12.15 -12.99 -37.67
CA GLN A 334 -11.22 -13.21 -38.79
C GLN A 334 -10.07 -12.19 -38.80
N ILE A 335 -10.33 -10.93 -38.46
CA ILE A 335 -9.31 -9.87 -38.41
C ILE A 335 -8.36 -10.06 -37.22
N SER A 336 -8.90 -10.41 -36.04
CA SER A 336 -8.09 -10.67 -34.84
C SER A 336 -7.23 -11.94 -35.00
N GLU A 337 -7.78 -13.01 -35.60
CA GLU A 337 -7.06 -14.25 -35.85
C GLU A 337 -5.97 -14.06 -36.93
N ALA A 338 -6.24 -13.28 -37.99
CA ALA A 338 -5.25 -12.91 -38.99
C ALA A 338 -4.08 -12.11 -38.39
N HIS A 339 -4.36 -11.22 -37.41
CA HIS A 339 -3.33 -10.51 -36.66
C HIS A 339 -2.48 -11.48 -35.80
N MET A 340 -3.12 -12.35 -35.02
CA MET A 340 -2.46 -13.34 -34.17
C MET A 340 -1.59 -14.34 -34.97
N LYS A 341 -1.95 -14.64 -36.22
CA LYS A 341 -1.17 -15.48 -37.16
C LYS A 341 -0.01 -14.72 -37.84
N GLY A 342 0.17 -13.44 -37.56
CA GLY A 342 1.32 -12.63 -38.01
C GLY A 342 1.45 -12.57 -39.54
N LYS A 343 2.69 -12.64 -40.05
CA LYS A 343 3.00 -12.50 -41.49
C LYS A 343 2.29 -13.53 -42.41
N LYS A 344 1.72 -14.61 -41.86
CA LYS A 344 0.95 -15.64 -42.60
C LYS A 344 -0.56 -15.42 -42.59
N GLY A 345 -1.08 -14.50 -41.77
CA GLY A 345 -2.50 -14.12 -41.77
C GLY A 345 -2.86 -13.26 -42.98
N VAL A 346 -3.92 -13.65 -43.69
CA VAL A 346 -4.58 -12.81 -44.69
C VAL A 346 -5.71 -12.08 -43.99
N VAL A 347 -5.67 -10.75 -44.02
CA VAL A 347 -6.71 -9.89 -43.47
C VAL A 347 -7.78 -9.71 -44.56
N PRO A 348 -9.08 -9.90 -44.28
CA PRO A 348 -10.11 -9.71 -45.28
C PRO A 348 -10.22 -8.24 -45.71
N GLU A 349 -10.45 -7.99 -47.00
CA GLU A 349 -10.75 -6.66 -47.57
C GLU A 349 -12.19 -6.28 -47.21
N ILE A 350 -12.41 -5.13 -46.57
CA ILE A 350 -13.75 -4.68 -46.18
C ILE A 350 -14.11 -3.48 -47.07
N GLY A 351 -15.29 -3.53 -47.68
CA GLY A 351 -15.82 -2.46 -48.51
C GLY A 351 -17.29 -2.20 -48.20
N ALA A 352 -17.75 -1.00 -48.44
CA ALA A 352 -19.16 -0.63 -48.32
C ALA A 352 -19.55 0.36 -49.44
N THR A 353 -20.77 0.24 -49.93
CA THR A 353 -21.26 1.04 -51.06
C THR A 353 -21.83 2.36 -50.54
N ARG A 354 -21.29 3.49 -51.00
CA ARG A 354 -21.81 4.83 -50.71
C ARG A 354 -22.87 5.21 -51.74
N TYR A 355 -23.88 6.00 -51.36
CA TYR A 355 -24.95 6.43 -52.25
C TYR A 355 -24.99 7.95 -52.41
N GLU A 356 -25.19 8.43 -53.64
CA GLU A 356 -25.31 9.85 -53.96
C GLU A 356 -26.61 10.15 -54.70
N LYS A 357 -27.19 11.33 -54.40
CA LYS A 357 -28.47 11.75 -54.98
C LYS A 357 -28.23 12.38 -56.36
N VAL A 358 -28.63 11.67 -57.41
CA VAL A 358 -28.47 12.07 -58.81
C VAL A 358 -29.84 12.04 -59.49
N ASP A 359 -30.25 13.17 -60.07
CA ASP A 359 -31.58 13.35 -60.68
C ASP A 359 -32.75 13.03 -59.71
N GLY A 360 -32.60 13.40 -58.44
CA GLY A 360 -33.58 13.18 -57.38
C GLY A 360 -33.62 11.75 -56.81
N ASN A 361 -32.93 10.79 -57.41
CA ASN A 361 -32.86 9.40 -56.97
C ASN A 361 -31.46 9.08 -56.40
N PHE A 362 -31.38 8.22 -55.39
CA PHE A 362 -30.09 7.73 -54.90
C PHE A 362 -29.54 6.67 -55.86
N LYS A 363 -28.27 6.81 -56.25
CA LYS A 363 -27.52 5.85 -57.08
C LYS A 363 -26.25 5.44 -56.33
N GLU A 364 -25.77 4.23 -56.62
CA GLU A 364 -24.47 3.76 -56.12
C GLU A 364 -23.35 4.68 -56.61
N ALA A 365 -22.63 5.28 -55.66
CA ALA A 365 -21.38 5.98 -55.90
C ALA A 365 -20.20 5.01 -55.82
N GLU A 366 -19.00 5.50 -56.14
CA GLU A 366 -17.80 4.67 -56.30
C GLU A 366 -17.50 3.82 -55.04
N VAL A 367 -17.41 2.50 -55.22
CA VAL A 367 -17.10 1.56 -54.12
C VAL A 367 -15.66 1.76 -53.67
N LYS A 368 -15.47 2.52 -52.60
CA LYS A 368 -14.16 2.67 -51.96
C LYS A 368 -13.74 1.35 -51.31
N LYS A 369 -12.74 0.72 -51.92
CA LYS A 369 -12.03 -0.45 -51.40
C LYS A 369 -10.90 -0.01 -50.49
N LEU A 370 -10.93 -0.45 -49.23
CA LEU A 370 -9.89 -0.18 -48.25
C LEU A 370 -9.34 -1.50 -47.71
N ALA A 371 -8.11 -1.82 -48.10
CA ALA A 371 -7.34 -2.82 -47.39
C ALA A 371 -7.00 -2.27 -46.01
N VAL A 372 -7.49 -2.91 -44.95
CA VAL A 372 -7.15 -2.53 -43.57
C VAL A 372 -5.62 -2.62 -43.43
N PRO A 373 -4.91 -1.50 -43.20
CA PRO A 373 -3.47 -1.49 -43.25
C PRO A 373 -2.91 -2.39 -42.14
N LYS A 374 -1.99 -3.31 -42.50
CA LYS A 374 -1.24 -4.06 -41.48
C LYS A 374 -0.60 -3.03 -40.54
N PRO A 375 -0.79 -3.13 -39.21
CA PRO A 375 -0.20 -2.17 -38.29
C PRO A 375 1.31 -2.13 -38.50
N LYS A 376 1.88 -0.93 -38.57
CA LYS A 376 3.33 -0.78 -38.55
C LYS A 376 3.82 -1.42 -37.27
N ILE A 377 4.63 -2.47 -37.43
CA ILE A 377 5.44 -3.00 -36.34
C ILE A 377 6.22 -1.80 -35.81
N ILE A 378 6.06 -1.46 -34.53
CA ILE A 378 7.04 -0.64 -33.86
C ILE A 378 8.28 -1.52 -33.84
N ASP A 379 9.26 -1.18 -34.68
CA ASP A 379 10.57 -1.84 -34.69
C ASP A 379 11.26 -1.53 -33.35
N VAL A 380 10.94 -2.34 -32.34
CA VAL A 380 11.96 -2.78 -31.39
C VAL A 380 13.12 -3.24 -32.26
N LYS A 381 14.25 -2.54 -32.19
CA LYS A 381 15.46 -2.90 -32.94
C LYS A 381 15.96 -4.26 -32.47
N ALA A 382 15.39 -5.31 -33.05
CA ALA A 382 16.08 -6.58 -33.21
C ALA A 382 17.27 -6.32 -34.14
N GLU A 383 18.46 -6.67 -33.68
CA GLU A 383 19.66 -6.63 -34.48
C GLU A 383 19.49 -7.54 -35.71
N PRO A 384 19.86 -7.09 -36.93
CA PRO A 384 19.81 -7.95 -38.10
C PRO A 384 21.07 -8.82 -38.16
N GLU A 385 20.98 -10.07 -37.72
CA GLU A 385 21.92 -11.10 -38.16
C GLU A 385 21.75 -11.35 -39.68
N GLN A 386 22.75 -11.00 -40.47
CA GLN A 386 23.11 -11.74 -41.68
C GLN A 386 24.63 -11.92 -41.73
N ALA A 387 25.05 -13.15 -42.05
CA ALA A 387 26.42 -13.61 -41.85
C ALA A 387 27.40 -13.14 -42.95
N GLU A 388 28.62 -12.81 -42.49
CA GLU A 388 29.97 -13.06 -43.05
C GLU A 388 30.20 -13.09 -44.59
N PRO A 389 31.31 -12.47 -45.06
CA PRO A 389 32.65 -13.03 -44.77
C PRO A 389 33.82 -12.04 -44.50
N VAL A 390 34.58 -12.39 -43.45
CA VAL A 390 36.07 -12.38 -43.29
C VAL A 390 36.91 -11.22 -43.89
N GLN A 391 37.54 -10.38 -43.03
CA GLN A 391 39.01 -10.42 -42.76
C GLN A 391 39.54 -9.33 -41.81
N GLU A 392 40.39 -9.80 -40.87
CA GLU A 392 41.48 -9.14 -40.12
C GLU A 392 41.19 -8.14 -38.95
N GLU A 393 41.80 -8.50 -37.81
CA GLU A 393 41.89 -7.83 -36.49
C GLU A 393 42.55 -6.43 -36.53
N PRO A 394 42.43 -5.53 -35.50
CA PRO A 394 42.46 -5.90 -34.08
C PRO A 394 41.74 -5.04 -33.00
N VAL A 395 41.75 -5.59 -31.77
CA VAL A 395 41.45 -5.02 -30.43
C VAL A 395 40.06 -4.41 -30.18
N GLN A 396 39.27 -5.10 -29.34
CA GLN A 396 38.10 -4.52 -28.66
C GLN A 396 38.50 -3.87 -27.32
N GLU A 397 37.94 -2.70 -27.03
CA GLU A 397 37.77 -2.18 -25.67
C GLU A 397 36.26 -2.22 -25.33
N GLU A 398 35.91 -2.59 -24.09
CA GLU A 398 34.51 -2.68 -23.65
C GLU A 398 33.86 -1.29 -23.51
N PRO A 399 32.54 -1.14 -23.80
CA PRO A 399 31.86 0.13 -23.65
C PRO A 399 31.66 0.49 -22.17
N VAL A 400 32.40 1.49 -21.70
CA VAL A 400 32.22 2.09 -20.37
C VAL A 400 30.80 2.64 -20.25
N LYS A 401 29.99 2.07 -19.34
CA LYS A 401 28.73 2.70 -18.91
C LYS A 401 29.05 4.07 -18.31
N ALA A 402 28.44 5.12 -18.84
CA ALA A 402 28.46 6.42 -18.19
C ALA A 402 27.82 6.29 -16.80
N GLU A 403 28.50 6.78 -15.76
CA GLU A 403 27.93 6.85 -14.42
C GLU A 403 26.78 7.87 -14.40
N PRO A 404 25.63 7.57 -13.77
CA PRO A 404 24.53 8.50 -13.66
C PRO A 404 24.95 9.73 -12.84
N THR A 405 24.41 10.90 -13.17
CA THR A 405 24.69 12.11 -12.39
C THR A 405 24.12 11.99 -10.97
N PRO A 406 24.62 12.75 -9.98
CA PRO A 406 24.14 12.69 -8.60
C PRO A 406 22.64 12.98 -8.44
N GLU A 407 22.04 13.72 -9.38
CA GLU A 407 20.61 14.04 -9.42
C GLU A 407 19.80 12.88 -10.02
N GLU A 408 20.26 12.26 -11.11
CA GLU A 408 19.66 11.06 -11.70
C GLU A 408 19.71 9.87 -10.72
N PHE A 409 20.84 9.66 -10.03
CA PHE A 409 20.98 8.61 -9.01
C PHE A 409 20.00 8.80 -7.84
N ARG A 410 19.74 10.04 -7.40
CA ARG A 410 18.72 10.35 -6.38
C ARG A 410 17.30 10.12 -6.89
N ALA A 411 16.99 10.53 -8.13
CA ALA A 411 15.67 10.31 -8.72
C ALA A 411 15.37 8.82 -8.94
N ASN A 412 16.37 8.03 -9.34
CA ASN A 412 16.27 6.57 -9.42
C ASN A 412 16.12 5.92 -8.05
N LEU A 413 16.83 6.41 -7.04
CA LEU A 413 16.67 5.99 -5.64
C LEU A 413 15.22 6.16 -5.18
N ILE A 414 14.62 7.35 -5.35
CA ILE A 414 13.22 7.60 -4.93
C ILE A 414 12.22 6.75 -5.72
N LYS A 415 12.41 6.59 -7.04
CA LYS A 415 11.57 5.68 -7.86
C LYS A 415 11.69 4.22 -7.41
N THR A 416 12.87 3.81 -6.97
CA THR A 416 13.13 2.48 -6.45
C THR A 416 12.56 2.31 -5.04
N GLU A 417 12.66 3.33 -4.18
CA GLU A 417 11.99 3.39 -2.88
C GLU A 417 10.48 3.22 -3.05
N GLU A 418 9.80 4.04 -3.85
CA GLU A 418 8.35 3.94 -4.12
C GLU A 418 7.94 2.51 -4.54
N ARG A 419 8.70 1.88 -5.46
CA ARG A 419 8.42 0.53 -5.94
C ARG A 419 8.53 -0.53 -4.83
N ILE A 420 9.52 -0.42 -3.95
CA ILE A 420 9.71 -1.36 -2.82
C ILE A 420 8.71 -1.03 -1.68
N PHE A 421 8.45 0.25 -1.46
CA PHE A 421 7.62 0.78 -0.37
C PHE A 421 6.16 0.40 -0.53
N ILE A 422 5.59 0.55 -1.73
CA ILE A 422 4.21 0.16 -2.03
C ILE A 422 4.10 -1.34 -2.32
N GLY A 423 5.07 -1.89 -3.06
CA GLY A 423 5.03 -3.26 -3.57
C GLY A 423 4.01 -3.47 -4.70
N GLU A 424 4.28 -4.44 -5.56
CA GLU A 424 3.31 -4.88 -6.58
C GLU A 424 2.32 -5.88 -5.94
N SER A 425 1.10 -5.43 -5.66
CA SER A 425 0.00 -6.32 -5.27
C SER A 425 -0.26 -7.34 -6.38
N ALA A 426 -0.27 -8.63 -6.08
CA ALA A 426 -0.56 -9.67 -7.06
C ALA A 426 -1.95 -9.46 -7.68
N THR A 427 -2.02 -9.26 -9.00
CA THR A 427 -3.27 -8.98 -9.71
C THR A 427 -4.20 -10.21 -9.65
N LEU A 428 -5.24 -10.14 -8.82
CA LEU A 428 -6.24 -11.21 -8.71
C LEU A 428 -7.15 -11.22 -9.93
N SER A 429 -7.34 -12.39 -10.54
CA SER A 429 -8.22 -12.56 -11.71
C SER A 429 -9.52 -13.28 -11.33
N PRO A 430 -10.68 -12.82 -11.83
CA PRO A 430 -11.96 -13.50 -11.66
C PRO A 430 -12.11 -14.71 -12.59
N ASP A 431 -11.09 -15.10 -13.36
CA ASP A 431 -11.11 -16.30 -14.21
C ASP A 431 -10.43 -17.51 -13.56
N VAL A 432 -9.46 -17.26 -12.67
CA VAL A 432 -8.69 -18.30 -11.96
C VAL A 432 -9.63 -19.25 -11.21
N PRO A 433 -9.50 -20.58 -11.36
CA PRO A 433 -10.34 -21.55 -10.67
C PRO A 433 -10.13 -21.46 -9.15
N ILE A 434 -11.22 -21.52 -8.40
CA ILE A 434 -11.17 -21.57 -6.94
C ILE A 434 -10.70 -22.99 -6.53
N PRO A 435 -9.74 -23.14 -5.60
CA PRO A 435 -9.37 -24.45 -5.07
C PRO A 435 -10.58 -25.19 -4.51
N GLU A 436 -10.70 -26.50 -4.73
CA GLU A 436 -11.85 -27.31 -4.28
C GLU A 436 -12.13 -27.15 -2.78
N ALA A 437 -11.08 -27.07 -1.96
CA ALA A 437 -11.19 -26.85 -0.52
C ALA A 437 -11.74 -25.46 -0.15
N ALA A 438 -11.50 -24.43 -0.94
CA ALA A 438 -12.05 -23.09 -0.74
C ALA A 438 -13.50 -23.01 -1.23
N GLN A 439 -13.78 -23.63 -2.38
CA GLN A 439 -15.13 -23.76 -2.93
C GLN A 439 -16.06 -24.53 -1.98
N ALA A 440 -15.59 -25.63 -1.38
CA ALA A 440 -16.37 -26.40 -0.41
C ALA A 440 -16.74 -25.58 0.84
N LYS A 441 -15.80 -24.81 1.41
CA LYS A 441 -16.07 -23.87 2.51
C LYS A 441 -17.13 -22.84 2.10
N TRP A 442 -17.04 -22.33 0.87
CA TRP A 442 -17.99 -21.36 0.32
C TRP A 442 -19.39 -21.95 0.13
N ASP A 443 -19.49 -23.20 -0.33
CA ASP A 443 -20.76 -23.88 -0.52
C ASP A 443 -21.42 -24.26 0.82
N VAL A 444 -20.65 -24.58 1.87
CA VAL A 444 -21.16 -24.67 3.25
C VAL A 444 -21.81 -23.35 3.66
N LEU A 445 -21.14 -22.21 3.48
CA LEU A 445 -21.66 -20.88 3.83
C LEU A 445 -22.96 -20.56 3.07
N LYS A 446 -23.01 -20.85 1.76
CA LYS A 446 -24.23 -20.68 0.94
C LYS A 446 -25.38 -21.58 1.42
N GLN A 447 -25.10 -22.85 1.75
CA GLN A 447 -26.10 -23.78 2.28
C GLN A 447 -26.64 -23.33 3.65
N VAL A 448 -25.77 -22.91 4.56
CA VAL A 448 -26.15 -22.36 5.88
C VAL A 448 -27.03 -21.11 5.73
N ASN A 449 -26.70 -20.21 4.80
CA ASN A 449 -27.51 -19.01 4.55
C ASN A 449 -28.90 -19.36 3.98
N GLY A 450 -28.97 -20.30 3.03
CA GLY A 450 -30.23 -20.84 2.51
C GLY A 450 -31.09 -21.50 3.60
N LEU A 451 -30.45 -22.24 4.49
CA LEU A 451 -31.09 -22.82 5.67
C LEU A 451 -31.60 -21.74 6.63
N ASN A 452 -30.81 -20.73 6.97
CA ASN A 452 -31.18 -19.63 7.88
C ASN A 452 -32.47 -18.94 7.40
N LYS A 453 -32.60 -18.71 6.09
CA LYS A 453 -33.82 -18.19 5.48
C LYS A 453 -35.02 -19.13 5.68
N SER A 454 -34.87 -20.42 5.35
CA SER A 454 -35.94 -21.41 5.54
C SER A 454 -36.38 -21.55 7.00
N LEU A 455 -35.45 -21.49 7.96
CA LEU A 455 -35.75 -21.56 9.38
C LEU A 455 -36.49 -20.30 9.86
N LYS A 456 -36.07 -19.10 9.42
CA LYS A 456 -36.77 -17.82 9.70
C LYS A 456 -38.20 -17.83 9.13
N GLU A 457 -38.41 -18.38 7.94
CA GLU A 457 -39.74 -18.56 7.36
C GLU A 457 -40.63 -19.50 8.20
N SER A 458 -40.10 -20.62 8.69
CA SER A 458 -40.83 -21.51 9.61
C SER A 458 -41.13 -20.85 10.95
N LEU A 459 -40.22 -20.05 11.53
CA LEU A 459 -40.48 -19.31 12.76
C LEU A 459 -41.59 -18.28 12.57
N ALA A 460 -41.57 -17.53 11.46
CA ALA A 460 -42.61 -16.56 11.13
C ALA A 460 -44.00 -17.21 11.01
N LYS A 461 -44.10 -18.39 10.38
CA LYS A 461 -45.35 -19.16 10.31
C LYS A 461 -45.83 -19.63 11.68
N LEU A 462 -44.93 -20.04 12.58
CA LEU A 462 -45.27 -20.48 13.93
C LEU A 462 -45.74 -19.30 14.82
N ASP A 463 -45.06 -18.15 14.74
CA ASP A 463 -45.44 -16.97 15.53
C ASP A 463 -46.70 -16.26 14.99
N ALA A 464 -47.00 -16.35 13.68
CA ALA A 464 -48.26 -15.85 13.10
C ALA A 464 -49.53 -16.45 13.73
N VAL A 465 -49.45 -17.67 14.28
CA VAL A 465 -50.56 -18.36 14.96
C VAL A 465 -50.49 -18.32 16.50
N LYS A 466 -49.82 -17.30 17.05
CA LYS A 466 -49.66 -17.09 18.50
C LYS A 466 -50.74 -16.18 19.08
N LYS A 467 -52.02 -16.59 19.01
CA LYS A 467 -53.16 -15.86 19.61
C LYS A 467 -54.36 -16.78 19.96
N SER A 468 -54.14 -17.76 20.84
CA SER A 468 -55.22 -18.46 21.59
C SER A 468 -54.63 -19.29 22.73
N SER A 469 -55.41 -19.49 23.80
CA SER A 469 -54.96 -20.05 25.08
C SER A 469 -54.49 -21.51 24.95
N MET A 470 -53.18 -21.74 25.04
CA MET A 470 -52.59 -23.07 25.19
C MET A 470 -52.52 -23.44 26.67
N GLN A 471 -52.77 -24.72 27.01
CA GLN A 471 -52.65 -25.24 28.37
C GLN A 471 -52.00 -26.64 28.35
N GLY A 472 -51.23 -26.95 29.40
CA GLY A 472 -50.60 -28.27 29.58
C GLY A 472 -49.50 -28.60 28.57
N LYS A 473 -49.26 -29.90 28.36
CA LYS A 473 -48.13 -30.49 27.60
C LYS A 473 -47.97 -29.98 26.15
N ASP A 474 -49.03 -29.50 25.52
CA ASP A 474 -48.94 -28.90 24.18
C ASP A 474 -48.07 -27.63 24.17
N THR A 475 -48.18 -26.83 25.23
CA THR A 475 -47.36 -25.62 25.43
C THR A 475 -45.89 -25.98 25.59
N GLU A 476 -45.61 -27.05 26.34
CA GLU A 476 -44.25 -27.54 26.57
C GLU A 476 -43.60 -28.06 25.29
N PHE A 477 -44.26 -28.99 24.57
CA PHE A 477 -43.71 -29.53 23.32
C PHE A 477 -43.58 -28.46 22.22
N TYR A 478 -44.54 -27.54 22.13
CA TYR A 478 -44.45 -26.40 21.22
C TYR A 478 -43.28 -25.47 21.56
N ASN A 479 -43.11 -25.10 22.84
CA ASN A 479 -42.02 -24.24 23.28
C ASN A 479 -40.65 -24.90 23.08
N ASN A 480 -40.55 -26.22 23.30
CA ASN A 480 -39.31 -26.96 23.05
C ASN A 480 -38.94 -26.98 21.56
N MET A 481 -39.92 -27.22 20.68
CA MET A 481 -39.73 -27.16 19.22
C MET A 481 -39.38 -25.74 18.74
N ARG A 482 -40.10 -24.71 19.23
CA ARG A 482 -39.87 -23.31 18.88
C ARG A 482 -38.52 -22.80 19.39
N GLY A 483 -38.15 -23.12 20.62
CA GLY A 483 -36.86 -22.74 21.21
C GLY A 483 -35.67 -23.42 20.52
N ALA A 484 -35.84 -24.69 20.10
CA ALA A 484 -34.83 -25.35 19.27
C ALA A 484 -34.69 -24.69 17.89
N LEU A 485 -35.80 -24.28 17.26
CA LEU A 485 -35.78 -23.51 16.00
C LEU A 485 -35.12 -22.13 16.15
N GLU A 486 -35.44 -21.39 17.22
CA GLU A 486 -34.82 -20.09 17.50
C GLU A 486 -33.30 -20.21 17.64
N LYS A 487 -32.82 -21.26 18.34
CA LYS A 487 -31.38 -21.55 18.41
C LYS A 487 -30.78 -22.01 17.07
N CYS A 488 -31.50 -22.79 16.26
CA CYS A 488 -31.04 -23.10 14.89
C CYS A 488 -30.90 -21.82 14.04
N ILE A 489 -31.76 -20.83 14.23
CA ILE A 489 -31.68 -19.53 13.53
C ILE A 489 -30.48 -18.73 14.04
N GLU A 490 -30.26 -18.68 15.35
CA GLU A 490 -29.10 -18.03 15.97
C GLU A 490 -27.77 -18.64 15.50
N LEU A 491 -27.70 -19.97 15.45
CA LEU A 491 -26.50 -20.73 15.05
C LEU A 491 -26.35 -20.94 13.54
N SER A 492 -27.31 -20.50 12.71
CA SER A 492 -27.16 -20.43 11.24
C SER A 492 -27.02 -19.01 10.72
N ASP A 493 -26.96 -18.01 11.59
CA ASP A 493 -26.71 -16.65 11.16
C ASP A 493 -25.20 -16.45 10.95
N SER A 494 -24.77 -16.30 9.70
CA SER A 494 -23.35 -16.13 9.36
C SER A 494 -22.73 -14.84 9.94
N GLU A 495 -23.57 -13.91 10.38
CA GLU A 495 -23.20 -12.67 11.07
C GLU A 495 -22.96 -12.87 12.58
N ASN A 496 -23.34 -14.01 13.16
CA ASN A 496 -23.12 -14.30 14.57
C ASN A 496 -21.69 -14.86 14.78
N PRO A 497 -20.80 -14.19 15.53
CA PRO A 497 -19.43 -14.65 15.74
C PRO A 497 -19.33 -15.95 16.58
N LYS A 498 -20.44 -16.45 17.11
CA LYS A 498 -20.52 -17.76 17.79
C LYS A 498 -21.10 -18.87 16.91
N ALA A 499 -21.70 -18.53 15.77
CA ALA A 499 -22.33 -19.50 14.89
C ALA A 499 -21.27 -20.25 14.07
N ASN A 500 -21.29 -21.57 14.18
CA ASN A 500 -20.41 -22.51 13.49
C ASN A 500 -21.20 -23.74 13.03
N ALA A 501 -20.65 -24.52 12.11
CA ALA A 501 -21.35 -25.65 11.51
C ALA A 501 -21.61 -26.79 12.50
N ALA A 502 -20.69 -27.05 13.44
CA ALA A 502 -20.81 -28.14 14.41
C ALA A 502 -21.97 -27.92 15.39
N ASP A 503 -22.04 -26.75 16.02
CA ASP A 503 -23.11 -26.42 16.97
C ASP A 503 -24.48 -26.30 16.26
N LEU A 504 -24.49 -25.79 15.03
CA LEU A 504 -25.68 -25.78 14.19
C LEU A 504 -26.20 -27.19 13.90
N LEU A 505 -25.32 -28.13 13.53
CA LEU A 505 -25.67 -29.53 13.27
C LEU A 505 -26.26 -30.23 14.52
N GLU A 506 -25.69 -30.00 15.71
CA GLU A 506 -26.26 -30.51 16.96
C GLU A 506 -27.64 -29.90 17.21
N GLN A 507 -27.78 -28.58 17.06
CA GLN A 507 -29.03 -27.89 17.35
C GLN A 507 -30.15 -28.23 16.34
N MET A 508 -29.80 -28.51 15.07
CA MET A 508 -30.72 -29.04 14.06
C MET A 508 -31.22 -30.45 14.41
N ASP A 509 -30.35 -31.33 14.92
CA ASP A 509 -30.76 -32.67 15.39
C ASP A 509 -31.71 -32.57 16.60
N ILE A 510 -31.43 -31.67 17.54
CA ILE A 510 -32.35 -31.35 18.65
C ILE A 510 -33.70 -30.83 18.11
N TYR A 511 -33.69 -29.95 17.11
CA TYR A 511 -34.91 -29.43 16.49
C TYR A 511 -35.71 -30.53 15.76
N ALA A 512 -35.05 -31.39 14.98
CA ALA A 512 -35.69 -32.53 14.32
C ALA A 512 -36.34 -33.49 15.33
N LYS A 513 -35.66 -33.81 16.43
CA LYS A 513 -36.19 -34.63 17.53
C LYS A 513 -37.37 -33.97 18.26
N ALA A 514 -37.30 -32.65 18.48
CA ALA A 514 -38.40 -31.89 19.08
C ALA A 514 -39.64 -31.83 18.16
N ALA A 515 -39.43 -31.66 16.84
CA ALA A 515 -40.47 -31.65 15.83
C ALA A 515 -41.12 -33.03 15.65
N ASP A 516 -40.33 -34.11 15.62
CA ASP A 516 -40.87 -35.48 15.59
C ASP A 516 -41.71 -35.77 16.83
N LYS A 517 -41.21 -35.42 18.03
CA LYS A 517 -41.97 -35.56 19.27
C LYS A 517 -43.27 -34.76 19.25
N TYR A 518 -43.26 -33.51 18.79
CA TYR A 518 -44.48 -32.69 18.65
C TYR A 518 -45.47 -33.35 17.67
N TYR A 519 -45.00 -33.82 16.52
CA TYR A 519 -45.85 -34.44 15.51
C TYR A 519 -46.44 -35.78 16.00
N ALA A 520 -45.63 -36.65 16.61
CA ALA A 520 -46.07 -37.94 17.15
C ALA A 520 -47.11 -37.78 18.27
N GLU A 521 -46.87 -36.86 19.22
CA GLU A 521 -47.73 -36.65 20.39
C GLU A 521 -49.01 -35.84 20.09
N ARG A 522 -49.08 -35.12 18.96
CA ARG A 522 -50.22 -34.23 18.64
C ARG A 522 -51.03 -34.67 17.42
N LYS A 523 -50.50 -35.55 16.56
CA LYS A 523 -51.23 -36.10 15.41
C LYS A 523 -52.39 -37.00 15.88
N GLY A 524 -53.63 -36.58 15.59
CA GLY A 524 -54.83 -37.40 15.77
C GLY A 524 -55.54 -37.28 17.12
N ILE A 525 -55.09 -36.41 18.03
CA ILE A 525 -55.82 -36.11 19.28
C ILE A 525 -57.12 -35.36 18.96
N LEU A 526 -58.26 -35.72 19.54
CA LEU A 526 -59.57 -35.11 19.19
C LEU A 526 -59.71 -33.62 19.59
N PHE A 527 -59.05 -33.18 20.66
CA PHE A 527 -59.17 -31.82 21.22
C PHE A 527 -57.99 -30.88 20.87
N GLY A 528 -57.21 -31.18 19.82
CA GLY A 528 -56.07 -30.35 19.44
C GLY A 528 -55.40 -30.68 18.11
N PRO A 529 -56.13 -30.58 16.98
CA PRO A 529 -55.56 -30.08 15.73
C PRO A 529 -56.62 -29.35 14.87
N GLN A 530 -57.80 -29.05 15.44
CA GLN A 530 -58.98 -28.52 14.72
C GLN A 530 -58.84 -27.02 14.42
N SER A 531 -58.20 -26.26 15.32
CA SER A 531 -57.87 -24.85 15.07
C SER A 531 -56.80 -24.73 13.99
N ASP A 532 -56.88 -23.70 13.16
CA ASP A 532 -55.92 -23.49 12.07
C ASP A 532 -54.50 -23.26 12.61
N ALA A 533 -54.39 -22.70 13.82
CA ALA A 533 -53.15 -22.65 14.60
C ALA A 533 -52.57 -24.05 14.89
N GLY A 534 -53.38 -25.01 15.31
CA GLY A 534 -52.94 -26.40 15.54
C GLY A 534 -52.51 -27.09 14.24
N LYS A 535 -53.25 -26.88 13.14
CA LYS A 535 -52.90 -27.41 11.81
C LYS A 535 -51.56 -26.87 11.32
N ILE A 536 -51.33 -25.57 11.42
CA ILE A 536 -50.08 -24.92 11.00
C ILE A 536 -48.89 -25.46 11.81
N ARG A 537 -49.01 -25.54 13.14
CA ARG A 537 -47.94 -26.09 14.00
C ARG A 537 -47.63 -27.55 13.70
N LEU A 538 -48.66 -28.38 13.51
CA LEU A 538 -48.50 -29.80 13.17
C LEU A 538 -47.89 -29.98 11.77
N ASN A 539 -48.22 -29.09 10.82
CA ASN A 539 -47.67 -29.09 9.48
C ASN A 539 -46.19 -28.66 9.46
N GLU A 540 -45.82 -27.58 10.17
CA GLU A 540 -44.42 -27.17 10.30
C GLU A 540 -43.58 -28.22 11.06
N ALA A 541 -44.14 -28.85 12.10
CA ALA A 541 -43.48 -29.98 12.78
C ALA A 541 -43.25 -31.18 11.84
N LYS A 542 -44.22 -31.48 10.95
CA LYS A 542 -44.07 -32.50 9.91
C LYS A 542 -42.99 -32.12 8.89
N ILE A 543 -43.02 -30.90 8.38
CA ILE A 543 -42.03 -30.38 7.42
C ILE A 543 -40.62 -30.45 8.02
N ALA A 544 -40.46 -30.01 9.26
CA ALA A 544 -39.18 -30.07 9.98
C ALA A 544 -38.70 -31.51 10.15
N LYS A 545 -39.56 -32.43 10.61
CA LYS A 545 -39.25 -33.87 10.70
C LYS A 545 -38.79 -34.46 9.36
N ASP A 546 -39.50 -34.16 8.27
CA ASP A 546 -39.30 -34.81 6.98
C ASP A 546 -38.11 -34.21 6.18
N ASN A 547 -37.66 -32.99 6.51
CA ASN A 547 -36.64 -32.24 5.76
C ASN A 547 -35.35 -31.92 6.55
N ILE A 548 -35.41 -31.61 7.85
CA ILE A 548 -34.22 -31.23 8.63
C ILE A 548 -33.16 -32.36 8.64
N PRO A 549 -33.50 -33.66 8.76
CA PRO A 549 -32.51 -34.74 8.68
C PRO A 549 -31.72 -34.75 7.36
N LYS A 550 -32.38 -34.44 6.23
CA LYS A 550 -31.71 -34.35 4.91
C LYS A 550 -30.78 -33.14 4.84
N GLN A 551 -31.17 -32.01 5.42
CA GLN A 551 -30.33 -30.83 5.51
C GLN A 551 -29.11 -31.07 6.44
N ILE A 552 -29.27 -31.87 7.50
CA ILE A 552 -28.15 -32.34 8.34
C ILE A 552 -27.18 -33.21 7.53
N GLU A 553 -27.67 -34.13 6.70
CA GLU A 553 -26.82 -34.96 5.83
C GLU A 553 -26.08 -34.10 4.79
N MET A 554 -26.78 -33.20 4.08
CA MET A 554 -26.15 -32.29 3.10
C MET A 554 -25.06 -31.40 3.73
N LEU A 555 -25.32 -30.85 4.92
CA LEU A 555 -24.33 -30.04 5.65
C LEU A 555 -23.15 -30.87 6.15
N LYS A 556 -23.37 -32.14 6.53
CA LYS A 556 -22.28 -33.07 6.91
C LYS A 556 -21.43 -33.48 5.71
N ASP A 557 -22.04 -33.72 4.55
CA ASP A 557 -21.32 -34.04 3.33
C ASP A 557 -20.47 -32.84 2.88
N ALA A 558 -21.05 -31.63 2.88
CA ALA A 558 -20.34 -30.40 2.56
C ALA A 558 -19.20 -30.09 3.56
N ALA A 559 -19.42 -30.29 4.87
CA ALA A 559 -18.38 -30.15 5.90
C ALA A 559 -17.37 -31.31 5.92
N GLY A 560 -17.70 -32.46 5.33
CA GLY A 560 -16.76 -33.58 5.16
C GLY A 560 -15.74 -33.34 4.04
N ILE A 561 -16.06 -32.45 3.10
CA ILE A 561 -15.19 -32.10 1.96
C ILE A 561 -14.16 -31.02 2.33
N THR A 562 -14.32 -30.27 3.43
CA THR A 562 -13.36 -29.21 3.82
C THR A 562 -12.00 -29.73 4.32
N GLY A 563 -11.78 -31.05 4.36
CA GLY A 563 -10.49 -31.71 4.61
C GLY A 563 -10.07 -31.77 6.08
N ASP A 564 -10.28 -30.69 6.83
CA ASP A 564 -9.94 -30.60 8.26
C ASP A 564 -11.18 -30.69 9.17
N LEU A 565 -11.13 -31.59 10.16
CA LEU A 565 -12.10 -31.70 11.26
C LEU A 565 -12.23 -30.42 12.12
N GLY A 566 -11.28 -29.49 11.99
CA GLY A 566 -11.29 -28.19 12.66
C GLY A 566 -12.27 -27.19 12.03
N ASP A 567 -12.48 -27.25 10.70
CA ASP A 567 -13.19 -26.18 9.98
C ASP A 567 -14.68 -26.12 10.30
N ALA A 568 -15.29 -27.24 10.70
CA ALA A 568 -16.68 -27.27 11.19
C ALA A 568 -16.88 -26.50 12.52
N LYS A 569 -15.80 -26.22 13.27
CA LYS A 569 -15.82 -25.46 14.54
C LYS A 569 -15.41 -24.00 14.37
N LEU A 570 -14.90 -23.61 13.21
CA LEU A 570 -14.68 -22.20 12.91
C LEU A 570 -16.03 -21.47 12.87
N SER A 571 -16.07 -20.26 13.39
CA SER A 571 -17.23 -19.39 13.19
C SER A 571 -17.42 -19.09 11.70
N PHE A 572 -18.64 -18.81 11.26
CA PHE A 572 -18.87 -18.49 9.85
C PHE A 572 -18.08 -17.28 9.32
N PRO A 573 -17.79 -16.21 10.11
CA PRO A 573 -16.83 -15.18 9.71
C PRO A 573 -15.42 -15.74 9.44
N GLU A 574 -14.88 -16.61 10.31
CA GLU A 574 -13.55 -17.23 10.13
C GLU A 574 -13.52 -18.17 8.92
N LEU A 575 -14.59 -18.95 8.71
CA LEU A 575 -14.73 -19.83 7.55
C LEU A 575 -14.83 -19.03 6.24
N THR A 576 -15.51 -17.88 6.27
CA THR A 576 -15.63 -16.94 5.12
C THR A 576 -14.27 -16.33 4.80
N GLU A 577 -13.54 -15.86 5.81
CA GLU A 577 -12.20 -15.30 5.64
C GLU A 577 -11.21 -16.35 5.12
N LYS A 578 -11.21 -17.57 5.69
CA LYS A 578 -10.35 -18.67 5.24
C LYS A 578 -10.61 -19.04 3.78
N ALA A 579 -11.87 -19.14 3.37
CA ALA A 579 -12.24 -19.42 1.98
C ALA A 579 -11.76 -18.32 1.02
N MET A 580 -11.97 -17.04 1.36
CA MET A 580 -11.49 -15.91 0.56
C MET A 580 -9.96 -15.85 0.50
N ALA A 581 -9.26 -16.12 1.61
CA ALA A 581 -7.81 -16.15 1.66
C ALA A 581 -7.23 -17.28 0.80
N GLU A 582 -7.79 -18.49 0.86
CA GLU A 582 -7.39 -19.62 0.00
C GLU A 582 -7.63 -19.31 -1.49
N ALA A 583 -8.75 -18.66 -1.85
CA ALA A 583 -9.01 -18.23 -3.21
C ALA A 583 -8.01 -17.14 -3.68
N ARG A 584 -7.72 -16.14 -2.84
CA ARG A 584 -6.75 -15.08 -3.13
C ARG A 584 -5.33 -15.62 -3.29
N ASN A 585 -4.91 -16.55 -2.43
CA ASN A 585 -3.60 -17.21 -2.51
C ASN A 585 -3.45 -18.05 -3.79
N ALA A 586 -4.55 -18.53 -4.37
CA ALA A 586 -4.56 -19.16 -5.70
C ALA A 586 -4.56 -18.17 -6.86
N GLY A 587 -4.70 -16.85 -6.61
CA GLY A 587 -4.81 -15.78 -7.61
C GLY A 587 -6.25 -15.42 -8.00
N SER A 588 -7.26 -15.93 -7.29
CA SER A 588 -8.68 -15.75 -7.62
C SER A 588 -9.36 -14.66 -6.79
N SER A 589 -10.12 -13.78 -7.46
CA SER A 589 -11.02 -12.79 -6.82
C SER A 589 -12.49 -13.22 -6.81
N LYS A 590 -12.82 -14.45 -7.22
CA LYS A 590 -14.21 -14.95 -7.39
C LYS A 590 -15.04 -15.07 -6.10
N LEU A 591 -14.41 -15.07 -4.93
CA LEU A 591 -15.12 -15.19 -3.64
C LEU A 591 -15.19 -13.82 -2.96
N SER A 592 -16.41 -13.29 -2.81
CA SER A 592 -16.67 -12.00 -2.15
C SER A 592 -17.81 -12.11 -1.13
N VAL A 593 -17.74 -11.37 -0.04
CA VAL A 593 -18.82 -11.36 0.97
C VAL A 593 -20.18 -10.98 0.37
N GLY A 594 -20.20 -10.20 -0.73
CA GLY A 594 -21.40 -9.88 -1.51
C GLY A 594 -22.15 -11.11 -2.06
N ASP A 595 -21.44 -12.19 -2.40
CA ASP A 595 -22.03 -13.45 -2.91
C ASP A 595 -22.86 -14.21 -1.85
N LEU A 596 -22.74 -13.80 -0.58
CA LEU A 596 -23.56 -14.30 0.53
C LEU A 596 -24.89 -13.55 0.68
N GLY A 597 -25.32 -12.81 -0.35
CA GLY A 597 -26.69 -12.30 -0.49
C GLY A 597 -27.03 -11.16 0.46
N GLY A 598 -26.05 -10.30 0.76
CA GLY A 598 -26.22 -9.14 1.66
C GLY A 598 -26.04 -9.46 3.14
N LYS A 599 -25.57 -10.67 3.47
CA LYS A 599 -24.93 -10.97 4.77
C LYS A 599 -23.69 -10.08 4.98
N PHE A 600 -23.34 -9.86 6.24
CA PHE A 600 -22.33 -8.89 6.68
C PHE A 600 -22.73 -7.44 6.34
N GLY A 601 -24.04 -7.16 6.35
CA GLY A 601 -24.57 -5.82 6.08
C GLY A 601 -24.36 -4.81 7.22
N LEU A 602 -25.07 -3.67 7.16
CA LEU A 602 -24.93 -2.57 8.14
C LEU A 602 -24.98 -3.02 9.61
N GLY A 603 -25.90 -3.94 9.95
CA GLY A 603 -26.01 -4.46 11.32
C GLY A 603 -24.80 -5.29 11.77
N TYR A 604 -24.09 -5.95 10.84
CA TYR A 604 -22.82 -6.59 11.15
C TYR A 604 -21.70 -5.56 11.32
N ILE A 605 -21.63 -4.58 10.42
CA ILE A 605 -20.61 -3.51 10.44
C ILE A 605 -20.74 -2.67 11.72
N GLU A 606 -21.95 -2.33 12.17
CA GLU A 606 -22.19 -1.65 13.45
C GLU A 606 -21.74 -2.50 14.66
N ASN A 607 -21.99 -3.81 14.64
CA ASN A 607 -21.52 -4.73 15.67
C ASN A 607 -19.99 -4.91 15.64
N ALA A 608 -19.38 -4.90 14.46
CA ALA A 608 -17.94 -4.94 14.26
C ALA A 608 -17.27 -3.66 14.79
N ALA A 609 -17.81 -2.50 14.43
CA ALA A 609 -17.39 -1.20 14.96
C ALA A 609 -17.49 -1.17 16.49
N LYS A 610 -18.60 -1.66 17.04
CA LYS A 610 -18.79 -1.80 18.50
C LYS A 610 -17.73 -2.72 19.13
N LYS A 611 -17.44 -3.87 18.52
CA LYS A 611 -16.42 -4.80 19.03
C LYS A 611 -15.03 -4.16 19.00
N TYR A 612 -14.63 -3.58 17.87
CA TYR A 612 -13.35 -2.87 17.71
C TYR A 612 -13.17 -1.75 18.75
N LEU A 613 -14.17 -0.89 18.95
CA LEU A 613 -14.10 0.19 19.94
C LEU A 613 -13.90 -0.34 21.36
N ASN A 614 -14.61 -1.41 21.75
CA ASN A 614 -14.42 -2.04 23.07
C ASN A 614 -13.02 -2.66 23.21
N GLU A 615 -12.52 -3.36 22.19
CA GLU A 615 -11.20 -4.00 22.19
C GLU A 615 -10.06 -2.98 22.34
N ARG A 616 -10.17 -1.83 21.68
CA ARG A 616 -9.18 -0.74 21.74
C ARG A 616 -9.43 0.26 22.89
N GLY A 617 -10.37 -0.04 23.81
CA GLY A 617 -10.68 0.81 24.97
C GLY A 617 -11.27 2.19 24.63
N LYS A 618 -11.78 2.38 23.40
CA LYS A 618 -12.37 3.62 22.90
C LYS A 618 -13.82 3.72 23.42
N ALA A 619 -14.31 4.95 23.62
CA ALA A 619 -15.68 5.17 24.07
C ALA A 619 -16.69 4.61 23.04
N VAL A 620 -17.71 3.89 23.51
CA VAL A 620 -18.80 3.37 22.67
C VAL A 620 -20.01 4.27 22.84
N THR A 621 -20.14 5.25 21.95
CA THR A 621 -21.30 6.13 21.84
C THR A 621 -22.01 5.88 20.50
N THR A 622 -23.24 6.39 20.34
CA THR A 622 -23.89 6.44 19.01
C THR A 622 -22.99 7.10 17.97
N GLN A 623 -22.17 8.06 18.41
CA GLN A 623 -21.25 8.81 17.58
C GLN A 623 -20.10 7.96 17.05
N SER A 624 -19.28 7.42 17.94
CA SER A 624 -18.12 6.60 17.57
C SER A 624 -18.52 5.35 16.79
N LEU A 625 -19.72 4.82 17.04
CA LEU A 625 -20.30 3.73 16.25
C LEU A 625 -20.59 4.17 14.82
N ALA A 626 -21.25 5.31 14.62
CA ALA A 626 -21.58 5.84 13.29
C ALA A 626 -20.34 6.29 12.51
N ASP A 627 -19.37 6.93 13.17
CA ASP A 627 -18.10 7.33 12.55
C ASP A 627 -17.36 6.14 11.95
N LEU A 628 -17.35 5.00 12.65
CA LEU A 628 -16.62 3.81 12.25
C LEU A 628 -17.45 2.87 11.36
N SER A 629 -18.77 2.75 11.58
CA SER A 629 -19.63 1.87 10.77
C SER A 629 -19.98 2.43 9.40
N LEU A 630 -19.72 3.72 9.17
CA LEU A 630 -19.87 4.41 7.89
C LEU A 630 -18.52 4.83 7.28
N ASP A 631 -17.41 4.46 7.92
CA ASP A 631 -16.08 4.65 7.38
C ASP A 631 -15.79 3.64 6.26
N GLY A 632 -15.28 4.14 5.13
CA GLY A 632 -15.05 3.31 3.95
C GLY A 632 -13.94 2.28 4.17
N ASP A 633 -12.87 2.68 4.86
CA ASP A 633 -11.74 1.81 5.15
C ASP A 633 -12.13 0.68 6.11
N PHE A 634 -12.88 1.02 7.17
CA PHE A 634 -13.39 0.03 8.12
C PHE A 634 -14.37 -0.95 7.46
N ILE A 635 -15.29 -0.48 6.63
CA ILE A 635 -16.20 -1.33 5.84
C ILE A 635 -15.38 -2.27 4.94
N ASN A 636 -14.44 -1.73 4.17
CA ASN A 636 -13.57 -2.53 3.29
C ASN A 636 -12.79 -3.59 4.07
N MET A 637 -12.24 -3.27 5.25
CA MET A 637 -11.54 -4.23 6.10
C MET A 637 -12.49 -5.30 6.68
N VAL A 638 -13.70 -4.95 7.08
CA VAL A 638 -14.73 -5.91 7.54
C VAL A 638 -15.18 -6.84 6.41
N GLU A 639 -15.37 -6.35 5.19
CA GLU A 639 -15.71 -7.18 4.03
C GLU A 639 -14.52 -8.03 3.55
N LYS A 640 -13.28 -7.53 3.68
CA LYS A 640 -12.08 -8.23 3.25
C LYS A 640 -11.60 -9.30 4.24
N TYR A 641 -11.83 -9.06 5.54
CA TYR A 641 -11.37 -9.86 6.69
C TYR A 641 -12.45 -9.97 7.78
N PRO A 642 -13.58 -10.66 7.53
CA PRO A 642 -14.73 -10.66 8.44
C PRO A 642 -14.46 -11.21 9.85
N ALA A 643 -13.40 -11.99 10.07
CA ALA A 643 -12.99 -12.41 11.41
C ALA A 643 -11.87 -11.53 12.01
N SER A 644 -10.85 -11.17 11.21
CA SER A 644 -9.62 -10.51 11.66
C SER A 644 -9.58 -8.98 11.44
N TYR A 645 -10.66 -8.35 10.97
CA TYR A 645 -10.74 -6.91 10.68
C TYR A 645 -10.18 -6.00 11.78
N SER A 646 -10.29 -6.38 13.07
CA SER A 646 -9.83 -5.55 14.19
C SER A 646 -8.32 -5.29 14.12
N ASP A 647 -7.54 -6.32 13.79
CA ASP A 647 -6.08 -6.21 13.66
C ASP A 647 -5.69 -5.73 12.26
N LYS A 648 -6.42 -6.13 11.22
CA LYS A 648 -6.19 -5.68 9.84
C LYS A 648 -6.45 -4.18 9.65
N TYR A 649 -7.44 -3.63 10.33
CA TYR A 649 -7.71 -2.20 10.33
C TYR A 649 -6.65 -1.41 11.10
N ASP A 650 -6.12 -1.92 12.22
CA ASP A 650 -4.99 -1.27 12.91
C ASP A 650 -3.69 -1.31 12.06
N ILE A 651 -3.44 -2.40 11.31
CA ILE A 651 -2.37 -2.47 10.31
C ILE A 651 -2.59 -1.42 9.20
N LEU A 652 -3.82 -1.29 8.67
CA LEU A 652 -4.15 -0.29 7.65
C LEU A 652 -3.96 1.15 8.16
N LEU A 653 -4.41 1.47 9.37
CA LEU A 653 -4.20 2.79 9.98
C LEU A 653 -2.70 3.09 10.12
N THR A 654 -1.92 2.10 10.57
CA THR A 654 -0.46 2.23 10.71
C THR A 654 0.23 2.37 9.36
N ALA A 655 -0.26 1.68 8.32
CA ALA A 655 0.19 1.86 6.94
C ALA A 655 -0.13 3.27 6.42
N LYS A 656 -1.34 3.80 6.66
CA LYS A 656 -1.74 5.17 6.28
C LYS A 656 -0.82 6.22 6.90
N ASP A 657 -0.51 6.09 8.19
CA ASP A 657 0.42 7.01 8.85
C ASP A 657 1.85 6.86 8.33
N THR A 658 2.32 5.63 8.07
CA THR A 658 3.65 5.36 7.49
C THR A 658 3.79 5.96 6.09
N VAL A 659 2.81 5.76 5.22
CA VAL A 659 2.74 6.32 3.84
C VAL A 659 2.70 7.85 3.89
N ARG A 660 1.86 8.43 4.76
CA ARG A 660 1.75 9.88 4.94
C ARG A 660 3.05 10.50 5.46
N GLU A 661 3.75 9.84 6.38
CA GLU A 661 5.04 10.32 6.87
C GLU A 661 6.11 10.24 5.78
N HIS A 662 6.13 9.16 4.99
CA HIS A 662 7.07 8.99 3.87
C HIS A 662 6.95 10.12 2.84
N TYR A 663 5.75 10.40 2.32
CA TYR A 663 5.59 11.50 1.35
C TYR A 663 5.85 12.88 1.98
N LYS A 664 5.53 13.11 3.27
CA LYS A 664 5.90 14.34 3.98
C LYS A 664 7.42 14.55 4.06
N LYS A 665 8.20 13.48 4.27
CA LYS A 665 9.67 13.54 4.24
C LYS A 665 10.19 13.93 2.87
N ILE A 666 9.60 13.40 1.78
CA ILE A 666 9.96 13.74 0.40
C ILE A 666 9.62 15.21 0.07
N GLU A 667 8.41 15.67 0.41
CA GLU A 667 7.98 17.05 0.21
C GLU A 667 8.86 18.06 0.96
N ALA A 668 9.23 17.76 2.21
CA ALA A 668 10.06 18.62 3.04
C ALA A 668 11.53 18.69 2.59
N ASP A 669 11.99 17.79 1.72
CA ASP A 669 13.39 17.73 1.33
C ASP A 669 13.77 18.87 0.37
N LYS A 670 14.71 19.72 0.78
CA LYS A 670 15.13 20.89 0.00
C LYS A 670 16.03 20.54 -1.18
N SER A 671 16.64 19.36 -1.20
CA SER A 671 17.64 18.93 -2.19
C SER A 671 17.08 18.24 -3.43
N LEU A 672 15.79 17.88 -3.41
CA LEU A 672 15.09 17.30 -4.56
C LEU A 672 14.66 18.37 -5.57
N ASP A 673 14.39 17.94 -6.79
CA ASP A 673 13.82 18.76 -7.86
C ASP A 673 12.34 19.13 -7.60
N ALA A 674 11.79 20.02 -8.42
CA ALA A 674 10.42 20.49 -8.28
C ALA A 674 9.35 19.49 -8.76
N GLU A 675 9.66 18.60 -9.70
CA GLU A 675 8.73 17.58 -10.22
C GLU A 675 8.48 16.52 -9.16
N THR A 676 9.55 15.99 -8.54
CA THR A 676 9.49 15.01 -7.44
C THR A 676 8.72 15.56 -6.23
N LYS A 677 8.90 16.84 -5.87
CA LYS A 677 8.12 17.47 -4.79
C LYS A 677 6.65 17.63 -5.16
N THR A 678 6.36 18.12 -6.37
CA THR A 678 4.98 18.28 -6.84
C THR A 678 4.25 16.94 -6.88
N TRP A 679 4.95 15.87 -7.24
CA TRP A 679 4.44 14.49 -7.16
C TRP A 679 4.14 14.07 -5.71
N ALA A 680 5.05 14.29 -4.76
CA ALA A 680 4.82 13.97 -3.34
C ALA A 680 3.68 14.81 -2.71
N THR A 681 3.59 16.11 -3.03
CA THR A 681 2.46 16.98 -2.65
C THR A 681 1.15 16.49 -3.28
N LYS A 682 1.15 16.05 -4.54
CA LYS A 682 -0.04 15.45 -5.18
C LYS A 682 -0.48 14.18 -4.46
N LYS A 683 0.46 13.30 -4.09
CA LYS A 683 0.19 12.11 -3.27
C LYS A 683 -0.47 12.52 -1.96
N LEU A 684 0.13 13.44 -1.20
CA LEU A 684 -0.39 13.89 0.09
C LEU A 684 -1.78 14.51 0.03
N ASN A 685 -2.10 15.23 -1.05
CA ASN A 685 -3.38 15.93 -1.19
C ASN A 685 -4.50 15.06 -1.76
N SER A 686 -4.19 13.99 -2.50
CA SER A 686 -5.19 13.06 -3.03
C SER A 686 -5.42 11.89 -2.07
N SER A 687 -6.53 11.93 -1.32
CA SER A 687 -6.91 10.84 -0.39
C SER A 687 -6.86 9.48 -1.08
N HIS A 688 -7.40 9.38 -2.30
CA HIS A 688 -7.46 8.12 -3.03
C HIS A 688 -6.07 7.53 -3.34
N GLU A 689 -5.08 8.36 -3.70
CA GLU A 689 -3.73 7.86 -3.97
C GLU A 689 -2.99 7.44 -2.69
N LEU A 690 -3.21 8.13 -1.55
CA LEU A 690 -2.73 7.71 -0.23
C LEU A 690 -3.37 6.40 0.23
N ASP A 691 -4.70 6.32 0.14
CA ASP A 691 -5.48 5.20 0.64
C ASP A 691 -5.10 3.91 -0.09
N LYS A 692 -4.95 3.96 -1.42
CA LYS A 692 -4.48 2.83 -2.23
C LYS A 692 -3.03 2.42 -1.91
N ALA A 693 -2.13 3.37 -1.67
CA ALA A 693 -0.76 3.06 -1.27
C ALA A 693 -0.71 2.40 0.11
N ALA A 694 -1.58 2.82 1.03
CA ALA A 694 -1.70 2.23 2.36
C ALA A 694 -2.37 0.84 2.35
N GLU A 695 -3.37 0.60 1.49
CA GLU A 695 -3.95 -0.74 1.28
C GLU A 695 -2.87 -1.73 0.79
N ASN A 696 -2.09 -1.34 -0.23
CA ASN A 696 -0.99 -2.16 -0.73
C ASN A 696 0.08 -2.45 0.35
N LEU A 697 0.48 -1.43 1.12
CA LEU A 697 1.44 -1.60 2.21
C LEU A 697 0.89 -2.47 3.34
N ALA A 698 -0.39 -2.34 3.69
CA ALA A 698 -1.06 -3.19 4.69
C ALA A 698 -1.18 -4.66 4.27
N GLU A 699 -1.05 -4.96 2.97
CA GLU A 699 -1.00 -6.31 2.41
C GLU A 699 0.41 -6.84 2.19
N ASN A 700 1.46 -6.01 2.36
CA ASN A 700 2.84 -6.42 2.20
C ASN A 700 3.27 -7.37 3.35
N PRO A 701 3.65 -8.64 3.07
CA PRO A 701 3.99 -9.60 4.12
C PRO A 701 5.14 -9.17 5.03
N GLU A 702 6.13 -8.46 4.48
CA GLU A 702 7.30 -7.98 5.24
C GLU A 702 6.91 -6.79 6.15
N PHE A 703 5.95 -5.95 5.75
CA PHE A 703 5.41 -4.89 6.59
C PHE A 703 4.58 -5.47 7.74
N ILE A 704 3.74 -6.47 7.47
CA ILE A 704 2.95 -7.18 8.49
C ILE A 704 3.89 -7.84 9.52
N GLU A 705 4.91 -8.59 9.07
CA GLU A 705 5.90 -9.21 9.96
C GLU A 705 6.64 -8.17 10.82
N MET A 706 6.94 -6.99 10.26
CA MET A 706 7.58 -5.91 10.99
C MET A 706 6.64 -5.22 11.98
N TYR A 707 5.36 -5.04 11.64
CA TYR A 707 4.32 -4.54 12.53
C TYR A 707 4.13 -5.47 13.74
N GLU A 708 4.05 -6.79 13.51
CA GLU A 708 3.92 -7.78 14.59
C GLU A 708 5.12 -7.78 15.56
N LYS A 709 6.32 -7.48 15.07
CA LYS A 709 7.56 -7.44 15.89
C LYS A 709 7.83 -6.11 16.57
N HIS A 710 7.51 -4.98 15.92
CA HIS A 710 7.96 -3.64 16.33
C HIS A 710 6.81 -2.65 16.58
N ASN A 711 5.57 -3.00 16.21
CA ASN A 711 4.33 -2.26 16.48
C ASN A 711 4.49 -0.74 16.27
N SER A 712 4.55 0.05 17.35
CA SER A 712 4.63 1.51 17.32
C SER A 712 5.87 2.09 16.63
N LEU A 713 6.89 1.27 16.35
CA LEU A 713 8.11 1.68 15.64
C LEU A 713 8.16 1.16 14.19
N VAL A 714 7.10 0.50 13.69
CA VAL A 714 7.12 -0.11 12.34
C VAL A 714 7.46 0.90 11.24
N GLY A 715 6.92 2.12 11.30
CA GLY A 715 7.19 3.16 10.31
C GLY A 715 8.67 3.52 10.22
N GLU A 716 9.35 3.62 11.37
CA GLU A 716 10.80 3.84 11.40
C GLU A 716 11.59 2.66 10.84
N TYR A 717 11.28 1.43 11.27
CA TYR A 717 12.01 0.25 10.79
C TYR A 717 11.76 -0.01 9.30
N TRP A 718 10.56 0.31 8.80
CA TRP A 718 10.20 0.19 7.40
C TRP A 718 10.96 1.19 6.54
N ASP A 719 10.94 2.48 6.90
CA ASP A 719 11.71 3.54 6.24
C ASP A 719 13.21 3.18 6.16
N LYS A 720 13.79 2.65 7.25
CA LYS A 720 15.19 2.19 7.32
C LYS A 720 15.46 0.98 6.41
N LYS A 721 14.56 -0.01 6.36
CA LYS A 721 14.65 -1.17 5.45
C LYS A 721 14.59 -0.73 3.99
N ILE A 722 13.58 0.05 3.63
CA ILE A 722 13.32 0.49 2.25
C ILE A 722 14.51 1.26 1.69
N LYS A 723 15.15 2.12 2.50
CA LYS A 723 16.32 2.91 2.09
C LYS A 723 17.61 2.11 1.99
N ALA A 724 17.77 1.07 2.81
CA ALA A 724 18.85 0.09 2.63
C ALA A 724 18.64 -0.71 1.33
N GLU A 725 17.41 -1.19 1.08
CA GLU A 725 17.07 -1.98 -0.09
C GLU A 725 17.16 -1.18 -1.40
N SER A 726 16.70 0.08 -1.42
CA SER A 726 16.77 0.96 -2.59
C SER A 726 18.22 1.29 -2.97
N TYR A 727 19.03 1.71 -2.00
CA TYR A 727 20.45 2.01 -2.20
C TYR A 727 21.24 0.80 -2.69
N LEU A 728 21.03 -0.37 -2.08
CA LEU A 728 21.71 -1.60 -2.53
C LEU A 728 21.23 -2.03 -3.92
N THR A 729 19.95 -1.86 -4.25
CA THR A 729 19.41 -2.18 -5.58
C THR A 729 20.04 -1.30 -6.67
N GLU A 730 20.07 0.02 -6.47
CA GLU A 730 20.65 0.96 -7.44
C GLU A 730 22.17 0.76 -7.57
N LYS A 731 22.87 0.49 -6.45
CA LYS A 731 24.31 0.23 -6.44
C LYS A 731 24.71 -1.09 -7.10
N ASN A 732 24.00 -2.17 -6.80
CA ASN A 732 24.36 -3.51 -7.25
C ASN A 732 23.74 -3.85 -8.63
N GLY A 733 22.82 -3.01 -9.14
CA GLY A 733 22.05 -3.27 -10.36
C GLY A 733 21.16 -4.50 -10.30
N THR A 734 20.99 -5.10 -9.11
CA THR A 734 20.33 -6.39 -8.86
C THR A 734 19.65 -6.34 -7.49
N LYS A 735 18.62 -7.18 -7.28
CA LYS A 735 17.91 -7.19 -5.99
C LYS A 735 18.85 -7.70 -4.87
N PRO A 736 19.07 -6.94 -3.79
CA PRO A 736 19.92 -7.36 -2.69
C PRO A 736 19.30 -8.49 -1.87
N THR A 737 20.14 -9.22 -1.15
CA THR A 737 19.70 -10.28 -0.23
C THR A 737 19.16 -9.70 1.09
N ALA A 738 18.28 -10.46 1.76
CA ALA A 738 17.72 -10.06 3.04
C ALA A 738 18.79 -9.78 4.12
N ASN A 739 19.93 -10.47 4.07
CA ASN A 739 21.05 -10.22 4.98
C ASN A 739 21.75 -8.88 4.67
N GLU A 740 21.98 -8.55 3.41
CA GLU A 740 22.59 -7.25 3.04
C GLU A 740 21.68 -6.07 3.39
N ILE A 741 20.37 -6.20 3.15
CA ILE A 741 19.37 -5.20 3.56
C ILE A 741 19.40 -5.04 5.07
N LYS A 742 19.40 -6.16 5.83
CA LYS A 742 19.45 -6.13 7.29
C LYS A 742 20.73 -5.48 7.81
N ASP A 743 21.90 -5.96 7.38
CA ASP A 743 23.20 -5.48 7.83
C ASP A 743 23.40 -3.98 7.56
N LEU A 744 22.82 -3.45 6.46
CA LEU A 744 22.86 -2.02 6.15
C LEU A 744 21.79 -1.22 6.90
N SER A 745 20.55 -1.72 7.02
CA SER A 745 19.46 -1.04 7.75
C SER A 745 19.70 -0.97 9.27
N GLU A 746 20.45 -1.93 9.83
CA GLU A 746 20.90 -1.92 11.24
C GLU A 746 22.22 -1.12 11.43
N ASN A 747 22.87 -0.66 10.35
CA ASN A 747 24.13 0.07 10.42
C ASN A 747 23.92 1.51 10.91
N LYS A 748 24.29 1.78 12.17
CA LYS A 748 24.17 3.11 12.79
C LYS A 748 24.80 4.26 12.00
N VAL A 749 25.86 4.01 11.21
CA VAL A 749 26.51 5.05 10.39
C VAL A 749 25.70 5.35 9.14
N PHE A 750 25.17 4.31 8.49
CA PHE A 750 24.22 4.46 7.38
C PHE A 750 22.98 5.24 7.84
N LEU A 751 22.42 4.84 9.00
CA LEU A 751 21.29 5.55 9.63
C LEU A 751 21.62 7.01 9.97
N MET A 752 22.78 7.30 10.56
CA MET A 752 23.19 8.68 10.88
C MET A 752 23.40 9.54 9.62
N VAL A 753 23.96 8.98 8.55
CA VAL A 753 24.10 9.67 7.26
C VAL A 753 22.73 9.89 6.62
N TYR A 754 21.83 8.92 6.75
CA TYR A 754 20.44 9.05 6.33
C TYR A 754 19.70 10.16 7.10
N ASP A 755 19.63 10.09 8.43
CA ASP A 755 18.94 11.06 9.28
C ASP A 755 19.46 12.50 9.08
N LYS A 756 20.77 12.65 8.79
CA LYS A 756 21.42 13.95 8.60
C LYS A 756 21.32 14.49 7.16
N TYR A 757 21.20 13.62 6.17
CA TYR A 757 21.17 13.97 4.75
C TYR A 757 20.08 13.19 4.00
N PRO A 758 18.79 13.28 4.39
CA PRO A 758 17.76 12.36 3.91
C PRO A 758 17.59 12.31 2.38
N GLY A 759 17.74 13.43 1.67
CA GLY A 759 17.71 13.50 0.21
C GLY A 759 19.06 13.35 -0.52
N ASP A 760 20.19 13.20 0.19
CA ASP A 760 21.51 12.97 -0.41
C ASP A 760 22.25 11.78 0.22
N PHE A 761 21.53 10.92 0.95
CA PHE A 761 22.14 9.89 1.78
C PHE A 761 22.99 8.92 0.96
N GLY A 762 22.53 8.51 -0.23
CA GLY A 762 23.24 7.59 -1.11
C GLY A 762 24.62 8.11 -1.55
N ASN A 763 24.71 9.37 -1.98
CA ASN A 763 25.97 9.98 -2.38
C ASN A 763 26.86 10.27 -1.16
N LYS A 764 26.30 10.84 -0.09
CA LYS A 764 27.07 11.13 1.14
C LYS A 764 27.59 9.84 1.79
N TRP A 765 26.85 8.75 1.69
CA TRP A 765 27.29 7.42 2.13
C TRP A 765 28.37 6.86 1.20
N ASN A 766 28.26 7.01 -0.12
CA ASN A 766 29.32 6.63 -1.07
C ASN A 766 30.62 7.43 -0.83
N GLU A 767 30.55 8.77 -0.74
CA GLU A 767 31.67 9.66 -0.42
C GLU A 767 32.35 9.27 0.91
N ASN A 768 31.55 9.12 1.97
CA ASN A 768 32.06 8.75 3.29
C ASN A 768 32.64 7.33 3.30
N LYS A 769 32.04 6.39 2.56
CA LYS A 769 32.55 5.02 2.45
C LYS A 769 33.87 4.97 1.70
N GLN A 770 33.96 5.59 0.52
CA GLN A 770 35.20 5.67 -0.25
C GLN A 770 36.31 6.29 0.59
N LYS A 771 36.03 7.42 1.24
CA LYS A 771 36.99 8.11 2.11
C LYS A 771 37.39 7.27 3.33
N ALA A 772 36.47 6.49 3.89
CA ALA A 772 36.76 5.56 4.98
C ALA A 772 37.62 4.38 4.49
N ASP A 773 37.39 3.85 3.29
CA ASP A 773 38.16 2.75 2.70
C ASP A 773 39.59 3.23 2.33
N GLU A 774 39.75 4.44 1.78
CA GLU A 774 41.06 5.09 1.53
C GLU A 774 41.86 5.28 2.84
N LEU A 775 41.23 5.89 3.86
CA LEU A 775 41.85 6.10 5.17
C LEU A 775 42.15 4.79 5.89
N LYS A 776 41.33 3.74 5.71
CA LYS A 776 41.52 2.43 6.33
C LYS A 776 42.83 1.78 5.87
N GLU A 777 43.17 1.84 4.58
CA GLU A 777 44.44 1.25 4.11
C GLU A 777 45.65 2.10 4.53
N GLN A 778 45.52 3.44 4.57
CA GLN A 778 46.55 4.33 5.13
C GLN A 778 46.81 4.02 6.62
N TYR A 779 45.76 3.97 7.44
CA TYR A 779 45.85 3.67 8.87
C TYR A 779 46.22 2.21 9.17
N LYS A 780 45.96 1.29 8.25
CA LYS A 780 46.47 -0.09 8.33
C LYS A 780 47.98 -0.12 8.16
N LYS A 781 48.51 0.53 7.13
CA LYS A 781 49.96 0.65 6.96
C LYS A 781 50.62 1.34 8.17
N GLU A 782 50.07 2.45 8.65
CA GLU A 782 50.58 3.14 9.84
C GLU A 782 50.57 2.23 11.08
N LEU A 783 49.51 1.45 11.27
CA LEU A 783 49.43 0.49 12.38
C LEU A 783 50.44 -0.64 12.25
N ASP A 784 50.60 -1.21 11.06
CA ASP A 784 51.54 -2.30 10.79
C ASP A 784 52.99 -1.81 11.00
N ASP A 785 53.32 -0.60 10.55
CA ASP A 785 54.60 0.07 10.81
C ASP A 785 54.80 0.33 12.33
N MET A 786 53.77 0.79 13.06
CA MET A 786 53.81 1.04 14.51
C MET A 786 53.91 -0.23 15.36
N LEU A 787 53.46 -1.39 14.88
CA LEU A 787 53.48 -2.67 15.61
C LEU A 787 54.61 -3.61 15.13
N PHE A 788 55.37 -3.22 14.10
CA PHE A 788 56.43 -4.04 13.51
C PHE A 788 57.47 -4.48 14.57
N GLY A 789 57.63 -5.79 14.73
CA GLY A 789 58.57 -6.37 15.71
C GLY A 789 58.10 -6.34 17.18
N LEU A 790 56.83 -6.05 17.45
CA LEU A 790 56.27 -6.14 18.82
C LEU A 790 56.15 -7.59 19.30
N GLU A 791 55.78 -8.54 18.44
CA GLU A 791 55.61 -9.97 18.79
C GLU A 791 56.94 -10.65 19.16
N ASP A 792 58.02 -10.39 18.41
CA ASP A 792 59.34 -10.99 18.64
C ASP A 792 60.04 -10.47 19.91
N ARG A 793 59.51 -9.39 20.50
CA ARG A 793 60.16 -8.66 21.59
C ARG A 793 59.90 -9.31 22.95
N ARG A 794 60.84 -10.16 23.39
CA ARG A 794 60.89 -10.83 24.71
C ARG A 794 60.66 -9.96 25.96
N GLY A 795 60.64 -8.63 25.84
CA GLY A 795 60.36 -7.67 26.93
C GLY A 795 58.93 -7.11 26.97
N GLY A 796 58.10 -7.37 25.96
CA GLY A 796 56.74 -6.82 25.84
C GLY A 796 56.69 -5.33 25.49
N ILE A 797 55.49 -4.75 25.63
CA ILE A 797 55.14 -3.40 25.14
C ILE A 797 55.92 -2.25 25.77
N VAL A 798 56.28 -2.32 27.06
CA VAL A 798 56.96 -1.19 27.74
C VAL A 798 58.38 -0.95 27.18
N PRO A 799 59.24 -1.98 27.04
CA PRO A 799 60.48 -1.83 26.28
C PRO A 799 60.26 -1.42 24.82
N PHE A 800 59.21 -1.91 24.15
CA PHE A 800 58.93 -1.61 22.74
C PHE A 800 58.74 -0.11 22.51
N VAL A 801 57.85 0.52 23.28
CA VAL A 801 57.56 1.96 23.18
C VAL A 801 58.81 2.80 23.45
N LYS A 802 59.68 2.37 24.37
CA LYS A 802 60.93 3.08 24.71
C LYS A 802 61.99 3.04 23.61
N ASP A 803 61.99 2.01 22.76
CA ASP A 803 63.00 1.85 21.70
C ASP A 803 62.52 2.39 20.35
N ASN A 804 61.20 2.59 20.19
CA ASN A 804 60.57 3.29 19.06
C ASN A 804 60.15 4.73 19.44
N TYR A 805 60.71 5.29 20.51
CA TYR A 805 60.50 6.68 20.89
C TYR A 805 61.31 7.61 19.98
N ASP A 806 60.60 8.53 19.33
CA ASP A 806 61.19 9.53 18.45
C ASP A 806 61.89 10.64 19.25
N SER A 807 63.22 10.62 19.24
CA SER A 807 64.04 11.64 19.91
C SER A 807 64.04 12.99 19.20
N ASP A 808 63.64 13.05 17.93
CA ASP A 808 63.60 14.29 17.15
C ASP A 808 62.32 15.11 17.44
N ASN A 809 61.32 14.49 18.08
CA ASN A 809 60.11 15.12 18.59
C ASN A 809 59.87 14.76 20.08
N PRO A 810 60.71 15.26 21.01
CA PRO A 810 60.77 14.77 22.38
C PRO A 810 59.54 15.15 23.23
N ASN A 811 59.13 14.23 24.10
CA ASN A 811 58.12 14.48 25.12
C ASN A 811 58.79 15.13 26.36
N PRO A 812 58.51 16.41 26.69
CA PRO A 812 59.26 17.13 27.73
C PRO A 812 59.14 16.50 29.12
N ALA A 813 57.97 15.96 29.47
CA ALA A 813 57.74 15.32 30.77
C ALA A 813 58.48 13.97 30.89
N TYR A 814 58.61 13.24 29.77
CA TYR A 814 59.43 12.02 29.73
C TYR A 814 60.92 12.35 29.87
N GLU A 815 61.45 13.34 29.15
CA GLU A 815 62.87 13.71 29.27
C GLU A 815 63.20 14.24 30.67
N GLU A 816 62.39 15.11 31.26
CA GLU A 816 62.59 15.62 32.63
C GLU A 816 62.60 14.49 33.67
N ALA A 817 61.63 13.56 33.59
CA ALA A 817 61.58 12.40 34.47
C ALA A 817 62.77 11.43 34.23
N MET A 818 63.22 11.29 32.99
CA MET A 818 64.39 10.50 32.64
C MET A 818 65.70 11.14 33.10
N ASP A 819 65.82 12.46 33.11
CA ASP A 819 66.98 13.19 33.65
C ASP A 819 67.09 13.01 35.17
N GLN A 820 65.98 13.14 35.91
CA GLN A 820 65.95 12.80 37.33
C GLN A 820 66.34 11.33 37.60
N LEU A 821 66.00 10.41 36.68
CA LEU A 821 66.46 9.02 36.76
C LEU A 821 67.94 8.84 36.35
N ARG A 822 68.50 9.66 35.46
CA ARG A 822 69.93 9.68 35.12
C ARG A 822 70.75 10.11 36.35
N GLU A 823 70.32 11.13 37.08
CA GLU A 823 70.92 11.56 38.35
C GLU A 823 70.88 10.45 39.41
N ARG A 824 69.72 9.82 39.63
CA ARG A 824 69.60 8.69 40.57
C ARG A 824 70.48 7.49 40.16
N LYS A 825 70.62 7.23 38.85
CA LYS A 825 71.53 6.18 38.35
C LYS A 825 73.00 6.52 38.62
N ALA A 826 73.39 7.79 38.51
CA ALA A 826 74.74 8.25 38.85
C ALA A 826 75.01 8.06 40.34
N ALA A 827 74.10 8.50 41.22
CA ALA A 827 74.22 8.30 42.67
C ALA A 827 74.27 6.81 43.08
N ILE A 828 73.48 5.94 42.44
CA ILE A 828 73.57 4.48 42.66
C ILE A 828 74.95 3.94 42.26
N LYS A 829 75.55 4.45 41.17
CA LYS A 829 76.88 4.02 40.71
C LYS A 829 77.99 4.51 41.64
N GLU A 830 77.91 5.76 42.12
CA GLU A 830 78.84 6.34 43.08
C GLU A 830 78.82 5.57 44.41
N GLU A 831 77.64 5.17 44.88
CA GLU A 831 77.51 4.33 46.09
C GLU A 831 77.99 2.89 45.86
N ASP A 832 77.76 2.28 44.69
CA ASP A 832 78.29 0.95 44.34
C ASP A 832 79.83 0.96 44.32
N GLU A 833 80.44 2.01 43.75
CA GLU A 833 81.90 2.23 43.75
C GLU A 833 82.44 2.45 45.17
N ARG A 834 81.73 3.22 46.02
CA ARG A 834 82.07 3.40 47.44
C ARG A 834 82.05 2.08 48.23
N LEU A 835 81.12 1.18 47.94
CA LEU A 835 81.00 -0.11 48.62
C LEU A 835 82.09 -1.11 48.17
N ASP A 836 82.51 -1.08 46.91
CA ASP A 836 83.67 -1.86 46.46
C ASP A 836 84.97 -1.36 47.12
N GLU A 837 85.18 -0.04 47.25
CA GLU A 837 86.30 0.50 48.05
C GLU A 837 86.20 0.11 49.54
N GLU A 838 85.03 0.21 50.17
CA GLU A 838 84.85 -0.17 51.58
C GLU A 838 85.07 -1.68 51.81
N LYS A 839 84.76 -2.51 50.83
CA LYS A 839 85.05 -3.95 50.84
C LYS A 839 86.55 -4.25 50.84
N GLU A 840 87.34 -3.58 50.00
CA GLU A 840 88.80 -3.71 50.02
C GLU A 840 89.38 -3.26 51.37
N ASN A 841 88.92 -2.12 51.89
CA ASN A 841 89.34 -1.61 53.21
C ASN A 841 89.00 -2.58 54.37
N ILE A 842 87.89 -3.31 54.31
CA ILE A 842 87.51 -4.31 55.33
C ILE A 842 88.41 -5.54 55.29
N GLU A 843 88.95 -5.92 54.13
CA GLU A 843 89.91 -7.03 54.03
C GLU A 843 91.22 -6.73 54.78
N GLU A 844 91.63 -5.46 54.89
CA GLU A 844 92.83 -5.04 55.63
C GLU A 844 92.66 -4.96 57.17
N ILE A 845 91.43 -5.00 57.70
CA ILE A 845 91.20 -4.90 59.16
C ILE A 845 91.67 -6.17 59.90
N GLU A 846 92.61 -6.02 60.83
CA GLU A 846 93.13 -7.12 61.67
C GLU A 846 92.23 -7.50 62.86
N ASN A 847 91.41 -6.57 63.37
CA ASN A 847 90.53 -6.81 64.52
C ASN A 847 89.28 -7.62 64.11
N PRO A 848 89.08 -8.86 64.61
CA PRO A 848 88.00 -9.73 64.15
C PRO A 848 86.59 -9.25 64.54
N GLU A 849 86.41 -8.52 65.64
CA GLU A 849 85.08 -7.99 66.01
C GLU A 849 84.70 -6.78 65.16
N GLU A 850 85.64 -5.86 64.92
CA GLU A 850 85.41 -4.69 64.06
C GLU A 850 85.21 -5.11 62.59
N LYS A 851 86.05 -6.04 62.09
CA LYS A 851 85.91 -6.60 60.74
C LYS A 851 84.51 -7.21 60.55
N LYS A 852 84.05 -8.00 61.51
CA LYS A 852 82.71 -8.62 61.47
C LYS A 852 81.59 -7.58 61.47
N GLN A 853 81.65 -6.57 62.33
CA GLN A 853 80.63 -5.51 62.38
C GLN A 853 80.57 -4.71 61.08
N ARG A 854 81.72 -4.39 60.47
CA ARG A 854 81.75 -3.69 59.18
C ARG A 854 81.30 -4.59 58.02
N SER A 855 81.67 -5.87 57.99
CA SER A 855 81.13 -6.82 57.00
C SER A 855 79.60 -6.96 57.08
N GLU A 856 79.03 -7.05 58.29
CA GLU A 856 77.58 -7.09 58.50
C GLU A 856 76.86 -5.78 58.13
N GLN A 857 77.58 -4.65 58.06
CA GLN A 857 77.05 -3.38 57.57
C GLN A 857 77.17 -3.28 56.04
N LEU A 858 78.34 -3.63 55.48
CA LEU A 858 78.57 -3.72 54.05
C LEU A 858 77.56 -4.64 53.35
N GLU A 859 77.21 -5.80 53.93
CA GLU A 859 76.18 -6.68 53.35
C GLU A 859 74.80 -6.01 53.27
N LYS A 860 74.41 -5.22 54.28
CA LYS A 860 73.14 -4.47 54.28
C LYS A 860 73.15 -3.35 53.24
N ASP A 861 74.28 -2.66 53.10
CA ASP A 861 74.41 -1.55 52.17
C ASP A 861 74.49 -2.05 50.71
N ILE A 862 75.16 -3.18 50.47
CA ILE A 862 75.09 -3.92 49.19
C ILE A 862 73.65 -4.39 48.89
N GLU A 863 72.90 -4.86 49.89
CA GLU A 863 71.48 -5.20 49.70
C GLU A 863 70.63 -3.94 49.40
N ALA A 864 70.92 -2.82 50.06
CA ALA A 864 70.27 -1.54 49.81
C ALA A 864 70.58 -0.97 48.41
N VAL A 865 71.81 -1.11 47.91
CA VAL A 865 72.18 -0.73 46.52
C VAL A 865 71.53 -1.66 45.50
N LYS A 866 71.54 -2.99 45.71
CA LYS A 866 70.80 -3.94 44.87
C LYS A 866 69.30 -3.64 44.82
N LYS A 867 68.71 -3.27 45.95
CA LYS A 867 67.32 -2.80 46.04
C LYS A 867 67.14 -1.49 45.26
N SER A 868 68.00 -0.50 45.46
CA SER A 868 67.95 0.80 44.78
C SER A 868 68.09 0.66 43.26
N TYR A 869 68.94 -0.25 42.78
CA TYR A 869 69.07 -0.56 41.35
C TYR A 869 67.84 -1.28 40.77
N LYS A 870 67.19 -2.14 41.57
CA LYS A 870 65.89 -2.75 41.21
C LYS A 870 64.77 -1.71 41.17
N ASP A 871 64.74 -0.81 42.14
CA ASP A 871 63.77 0.29 42.24
C ASP A 871 63.98 1.32 41.12
N TYR A 872 65.24 1.61 40.73
CA TYR A 872 65.57 2.41 39.53
C TYR A 872 65.08 1.74 38.23
N LYS A 873 65.30 0.42 38.06
CA LYS A 873 64.76 -0.31 36.91
C LYS A 873 63.24 -0.28 36.86
N GLN A 874 62.58 -0.37 38.01
CA GLN A 874 61.13 -0.27 38.11
C GLN A 874 60.65 1.15 37.79
N ALA A 875 61.25 2.18 38.38
CA ALA A 875 60.93 3.58 38.13
C ALA A 875 61.12 3.98 36.66
N LYS A 876 62.16 3.47 35.99
CA LYS A 876 62.34 3.66 34.53
C LYS A 876 61.18 3.07 33.72
N ASN A 877 60.71 1.88 34.07
CA ASN A 877 59.55 1.27 33.42
C ASN A 877 58.26 2.03 33.73
N ASP A 878 58.13 2.61 34.92
CA ASP A 878 56.96 3.38 35.32
C ASP A 878 56.92 4.77 34.65
N VAL A 879 58.06 5.45 34.49
CA VAL A 879 58.19 6.67 33.65
C VAL A 879 57.75 6.43 32.21
N ILE A 880 58.10 5.29 31.61
CA ILE A 880 57.63 4.92 30.26
C ILE A 880 56.10 4.67 30.27
N ARG A 881 55.57 3.99 31.30
CA ARG A 881 54.13 3.73 31.46
C ARG A 881 53.29 4.99 31.69
N GLU A 882 53.88 6.01 32.30
CA GLU A 882 53.21 7.25 32.66
C GLU A 882 53.25 8.29 31.54
N HIS A 883 54.38 8.40 30.82
CA HIS A 883 54.60 9.49 29.86
C HIS A 883 54.62 9.09 28.39
N LEU A 884 54.93 7.83 28.02
CA LEU A 884 55.01 7.41 26.60
C LEU A 884 53.92 6.38 26.22
N LEU A 885 53.66 5.41 27.09
CA LEU A 885 52.69 4.35 26.85
C LEU A 885 51.25 4.87 26.62
N PRO A 886 50.74 5.91 27.32
CA PRO A 886 49.38 6.40 27.09
C PRO A 886 49.19 6.98 25.69
N ASP A 887 50.16 7.75 25.19
CA ASP A 887 50.09 8.37 23.86
C ASP A 887 50.17 7.29 22.75
N PHE A 888 51.06 6.31 22.92
CA PHE A 888 51.15 5.13 22.04
C PHE A 888 49.83 4.35 22.00
N LEU A 889 49.25 4.02 23.17
CA LEU A 889 47.99 3.31 23.25
C LEU A 889 46.82 4.13 22.69
N ALA A 890 46.83 5.46 22.82
CA ALA A 890 45.82 6.33 22.23
C ALA A 890 45.84 6.27 20.69
N ARG A 891 47.02 6.40 20.06
CA ARG A 891 47.14 6.30 18.59
C ARG A 891 46.86 4.89 18.09
N VAL A 892 47.41 3.85 18.72
CA VAL A 892 47.14 2.45 18.34
C VAL A 892 45.65 2.09 18.48
N SER A 893 44.99 2.55 19.55
CA SER A 893 43.55 2.30 19.74
C SER A 893 42.70 3.09 18.76
N PHE A 894 43.07 4.31 18.40
CA PHE A 894 42.47 5.04 17.29
C PHE A 894 42.59 4.25 15.98
N LEU A 895 43.80 3.83 15.60
CA LEU A 895 44.06 3.08 14.36
C LEU A 895 43.31 1.73 14.33
N LYS A 896 43.37 0.91 15.39
CA LYS A 896 42.55 -0.32 15.52
C LYS A 896 41.05 0.00 15.44
N ALA A 897 40.59 1.06 16.10
CA ALA A 897 39.22 1.58 16.01
C ALA A 897 38.89 2.30 14.67
N THR A 898 39.78 2.25 13.66
CA THR A 898 39.43 2.54 12.26
C THR A 898 39.25 1.27 11.41
N GLN A 899 39.77 0.10 11.82
CA GLN A 899 39.84 -1.09 10.96
C GLN A 899 38.69 -2.11 11.09
N ASP A 900 38.24 -2.45 12.31
CA ASP A 900 37.11 -3.39 12.55
C ASP A 900 36.00 -2.71 13.41
N PRO A 901 34.79 -2.46 12.89
CA PRO A 901 33.65 -1.91 13.64
C PRO A 901 32.77 -3.04 14.18
N LYS A 902 32.80 -3.30 15.50
CA LYS A 902 31.87 -4.26 16.12
C LYS A 902 30.93 -3.68 17.18
N ILE A 903 31.37 -2.79 18.09
CA ILE A 903 30.48 -2.09 19.03
C ILE A 903 31.05 -0.70 19.37
N GLY A 904 30.18 0.33 19.42
CA GLY A 904 30.50 1.70 19.87
C GLY A 904 29.96 2.76 18.92
N ASP A 905 29.19 3.73 19.44
CA ASP A 905 28.44 4.70 18.63
C ASP A 905 29.31 5.66 17.79
N ASP A 906 30.54 5.88 18.22
CA ASP A 906 31.37 6.99 17.76
C ASP A 906 32.62 6.48 17.03
N VAL A 907 32.36 5.57 16.08
CA VAL A 907 33.09 5.39 14.82
C VAL A 907 34.00 6.61 14.58
N CYS A 908 35.30 6.47 14.90
CA CYS A 908 36.41 7.47 14.81
C CYS A 908 36.70 7.98 13.38
N ARG A 909 35.73 7.77 12.50
CA ARG A 909 35.78 6.90 11.31
C ARG A 909 34.61 7.27 10.37
N LEU A 910 33.72 8.18 10.79
CA LEU A 910 33.11 9.22 9.95
C LEU A 910 33.99 10.49 9.96
N MET A 911 34.87 10.61 10.98
CA MET A 911 35.17 11.89 11.60
C MET A 911 36.60 12.39 11.40
N ALA A 912 37.58 11.52 11.21
CA ALA A 912 38.99 11.90 11.06
C ALA A 912 39.35 12.38 9.63
N THR A 913 38.49 13.19 9.02
CA THR A 913 38.67 13.65 7.63
C THR A 913 39.68 14.78 7.46
N THR A 914 40.17 15.32 8.58
CA THR A 914 41.20 16.36 8.66
C THR A 914 42.13 16.09 9.84
N PRO A 915 43.42 16.52 9.77
CA PRO A 915 44.37 16.37 10.87
C PRO A 915 43.94 17.01 12.20
N LYS A 916 42.99 17.96 12.16
CA LYS A 916 42.41 18.60 13.34
C LYS A 916 41.43 17.67 14.08
N GLN A 917 40.62 16.91 13.34
CA GLN A 917 39.65 15.97 13.91
C GLN A 917 40.35 14.70 14.42
N GLU A 918 41.35 14.19 13.68
CA GLU A 918 42.23 13.12 14.17
C GLU A 918 42.81 13.45 15.55
N LYS A 919 43.44 14.63 15.68
CA LYS A 919 44.04 15.08 16.94
C LYS A 919 43.02 15.20 18.07
N ALA A 920 41.78 15.64 17.77
CA ALA A 920 40.73 15.73 18.78
C ALA A 920 40.25 14.35 19.28
N VAL A 921 40.10 13.37 18.39
CA VAL A 921 39.71 12.00 18.76
C VAL A 921 40.82 11.30 19.54
N VAL A 922 42.07 11.41 19.08
CA VAL A 922 43.24 10.84 19.79
C VAL A 922 43.41 11.48 21.17
N ALA A 923 43.21 12.80 21.31
CA ALA A 923 43.23 13.48 22.60
C ALA A 923 42.11 12.99 23.55
N SER A 924 40.89 12.77 23.05
CA SER A 924 39.78 12.23 23.84
C SER A 924 40.06 10.81 24.36
N ILE A 925 40.65 9.95 23.52
CA ILE A 925 41.09 8.60 23.94
C ILE A 925 42.22 8.70 24.98
N LEU A 926 43.18 9.59 24.77
CA LEU A 926 44.30 9.83 25.69
C LEU A 926 43.84 10.33 27.07
N ASP A 927 42.93 11.30 27.11
CA ASP A 927 42.34 11.81 28.34
C ASP A 927 41.57 10.70 29.07
N ASN A 928 40.89 9.82 28.33
CA ASN A 928 40.22 8.66 28.90
C ASN A 928 41.21 7.63 29.49
N ILE A 929 42.33 7.36 28.82
CA ILE A 929 43.41 6.49 29.35
C ILE A 929 44.00 7.05 30.64
N LYS A 930 44.18 8.38 30.71
CA LYS A 930 44.75 9.08 31.88
C LYS A 930 43.83 9.14 33.09
N LYS A 931 42.56 8.73 32.99
CA LYS A 931 41.64 8.70 34.14
C LYS A 931 42.06 7.66 35.21
N PRO A 932 41.87 7.94 36.51
CA PRO A 932 42.22 7.01 37.59
C PRO A 932 41.54 5.63 37.47
N GLU A 933 40.31 5.59 36.96
CA GLU A 933 39.54 4.36 36.71
C GLU A 933 40.16 3.44 35.65
N ASN A 934 40.89 4.01 34.68
CA ASN A 934 41.52 3.27 33.58
C ASN A 934 43.03 3.02 33.80
N ALA A 935 43.63 3.58 34.87
CA ALA A 935 45.04 3.43 35.19
C ALA A 935 45.51 1.96 35.41
N GLN A 936 44.57 1.02 35.64
CA GLN A 936 44.88 -0.41 35.70
C GLN A 936 45.21 -1.01 34.33
N VAL A 937 44.69 -0.45 33.23
CA VAL A 937 44.95 -0.93 31.85
C VAL A 937 46.44 -0.83 31.51
N LEU A 938 47.10 0.26 31.90
CA LEU A 938 48.54 0.48 31.74
C LEU A 938 49.43 -0.52 32.51
N LYS A 939 48.83 -1.30 33.41
CA LYS A 939 49.49 -2.32 34.25
C LYS A 939 49.00 -3.74 33.97
N ALA A 940 48.16 -3.94 32.95
CA ALA A 940 47.64 -5.25 32.56
C ALA A 940 48.76 -6.17 32.05
N LYS A 941 48.77 -7.43 32.50
CA LYS A 941 49.81 -8.41 32.12
C LYS A 941 49.71 -8.85 30.65
N ASN A 942 48.49 -8.87 30.11
CA ASN A 942 48.16 -9.20 28.74
C ASN A 942 48.09 -7.96 27.82
N LEU A 943 48.61 -6.80 28.24
CA LEU A 943 48.49 -5.55 27.45
C LEU A 943 49.06 -5.67 26.03
N THR A 944 50.13 -6.44 25.83
CA THR A 944 50.67 -6.74 24.49
C THR A 944 49.65 -7.51 23.64
N GLU A 945 49.05 -8.57 24.19
CA GLU A 945 48.02 -9.38 23.51
C GLU A 945 46.81 -8.51 23.14
N MET A 946 46.34 -7.68 24.09
CA MET A 946 45.21 -6.76 23.89
C MET A 946 45.43 -5.71 22.80
N VAL A 947 46.69 -5.32 22.57
CA VAL A 947 47.09 -4.42 21.49
C VAL A 947 47.12 -5.14 20.15
N MET A 948 47.63 -6.38 20.10
CA MET A 948 47.68 -7.18 18.88
C MET A 948 46.28 -7.61 18.42
N ASP A 949 45.44 -8.13 19.32
CA ASP A 949 44.08 -8.61 19.03
C ASP A 949 43.03 -7.49 18.90
N GLY A 950 43.36 -6.27 19.33
CA GLY A 950 42.50 -5.09 19.24
C GLY A 950 41.49 -4.93 20.39
N SER A 951 41.43 -5.86 21.35
CA SER A 951 40.55 -5.79 22.52
C SER A 951 40.86 -4.62 23.46
N ILE A 952 42.02 -3.98 23.31
CA ILE A 952 42.35 -2.70 23.96
C ILE A 952 41.31 -1.60 23.66
N VAL A 953 40.71 -1.61 22.46
CA VAL A 953 39.71 -0.62 22.02
C VAL A 953 38.50 -0.58 22.98
N GLU A 954 37.97 -1.75 23.37
CA GLU A 954 36.83 -1.85 24.30
C GLU A 954 37.14 -1.31 25.71
N LYS A 955 38.43 -1.13 26.07
CA LYS A 955 38.85 -0.60 27.37
C LYS A 955 39.09 0.90 27.36
N VAL A 956 39.75 1.41 26.32
CA VAL A 956 40.30 2.77 26.33
C VAL A 956 39.52 3.78 25.49
N VAL A 957 38.73 3.32 24.51
CA VAL A 957 37.91 4.23 23.69
C VAL A 957 36.60 4.54 24.43
N PRO A 958 36.26 5.83 24.67
CA PRO A 958 34.98 6.22 25.25
C PRO A 958 33.80 5.61 24.48
N GLY A 959 32.80 5.07 25.18
CA GLY A 959 31.59 4.51 24.56
C GLY A 959 31.73 3.15 23.87
N ALA A 960 32.95 2.60 23.74
CA ALA A 960 33.18 1.23 23.22
C ALA A 960 32.91 0.13 24.27
N GLN A 961 32.69 0.52 25.53
CA GLN A 961 32.36 -0.41 26.61
C GLN A 961 30.93 -0.93 26.41
N LYS A 962 30.75 -2.26 26.35
CA LYS A 962 29.42 -2.88 26.34
C LYS A 962 28.58 -2.32 27.48
N ALA A 963 27.40 -1.80 27.17
CA ALA A 963 26.39 -1.52 28.17
C ALA A 963 26.18 -2.80 29.00
N GLN A 964 26.46 -2.73 30.29
CA GLN A 964 25.96 -3.77 31.18
C GLN A 964 24.44 -3.77 31.03
N PRO A 965 23.79 -4.94 30.84
CA PRO A 965 22.35 -4.97 30.74
C PRO A 965 21.79 -4.27 31.97
N GLU A 966 20.95 -3.24 31.75
CA GLU A 966 20.22 -2.65 32.86
C GLU A 966 19.60 -3.79 33.65
N LYS A 967 19.81 -3.80 34.97
CA LYS A 967 19.06 -4.70 35.84
C LYS A 967 17.60 -4.34 35.63
N VAL A 968 16.91 -5.14 34.81
CA VAL A 968 15.49 -5.03 34.52
C VAL A 968 14.81 -4.65 35.83
N ARG A 969 14.28 -3.42 35.91
CA ARG A 969 13.45 -3.02 37.03
C ARG A 969 12.34 -4.05 37.07
N LYS A 970 12.41 -4.97 38.03
CA LYS A 970 11.34 -5.92 38.28
C LYS A 970 10.10 -5.07 38.52
N VAL A 971 9.23 -5.00 37.52
CA VAL A 971 7.87 -4.52 37.68
C VAL A 971 7.33 -5.30 38.86
N GLN A 972 7.05 -4.61 39.95
CA GLN A 972 6.42 -5.26 41.09
C GLN A 972 5.08 -5.76 40.58
N GLN A 973 4.93 -7.08 40.49
CA GLN A 973 3.62 -7.69 40.30
C GLN A 973 2.70 -7.10 41.37
N PRO A 974 1.45 -6.72 41.03
CA PRO A 974 0.48 -6.34 42.03
C PRO A 974 0.43 -7.43 43.09
N GLN A 975 0.69 -7.07 44.35
CA GLN A 975 0.59 -8.01 45.45
C GLN A 975 -0.83 -8.58 45.41
N LYS A 976 -0.96 -9.89 45.22
CA LYS A 976 -2.20 -10.59 45.54
C LYS A 976 -2.56 -10.19 46.97
N ALA A 977 -3.76 -9.63 47.14
CA ALA A 977 -4.29 -9.36 48.47
C ALA A 977 -4.20 -10.66 49.27
N ALA A 978 -3.45 -10.63 50.37
CA ALA A 978 -3.39 -11.76 51.27
C ALA A 978 -4.78 -11.91 51.90
N GLU A 979 -5.43 -13.05 51.66
CA GLU A 979 -6.63 -13.41 52.40
C GLU A 979 -6.28 -13.43 53.89
N ALA A 980 -6.97 -12.58 54.66
CA ALA A 980 -6.85 -12.59 56.10
C ALA A 980 -7.35 -13.94 56.64
N GLY A 981 -6.44 -14.74 57.19
CA GLY A 981 -6.71 -16.13 57.52
C GLY A 981 -7.55 -16.35 58.78
N GLY A 982 -8.30 -17.46 58.78
CA GLY A 982 -8.84 -18.13 59.97
C GLY A 982 -10.24 -17.66 60.40
N ILE A 983 -11.16 -18.53 60.80
CA ILE A 983 -10.98 -19.68 61.71
C ILE A 983 -12.12 -20.71 61.52
N VAL A 984 -11.73 -21.99 61.51
CA VAL A 984 -12.39 -23.17 62.11
C VAL A 984 -13.91 -23.12 62.39
N ARG A 985 -14.69 -23.89 61.62
CA ARG A 985 -15.32 -25.13 62.13
C ARG A 985 -15.74 -26.08 61.00
#